data_AF-A0A950DEM1-F1
#
_entry.id   AF-A0A950DEM1-F1
#
_cell.length_a   1.000
_cell.length_b   1.000
_cell.length_c   1.000
_cell.angle_alpha   90.00
_cell.angle_beta   90.00
_cell.angle_gamma   90.00
#
_symmetry.space_group_name_H-M   'P 1'
#
loop_
_entity.id
_entity.type
_entity.pdbx_description
1 polymer ?
#
loop_
_entity_poly.entity_id
_entity_poly.type
_entity_poly.pdbx_seq_one_letter_code
_entity_poly.pdbx_strand_id
1 'polypeptide(L)'
;MMHVLLAVSSILVVGQVAAAEIKLEQIVSRENPAFQCERARLGTSRDGWVYVASTTTPSYVLRFDRDGRGKVGGAISHALTGVAANADGVLATSNAHFSHKVAIYDKTFKDTVSVNDFLVNDRVGWDAPGHVEAGAHDFFGLDQHRNRIVRLSAGGKVLQSYAIPHEPEGNLGLVQDFRVCEKRETFYLLARSGPLRCVGFDGRVRWSVNTEVRWGEWLNDGGFDVDADGALYTLGPGGEAVLRFAAADGKPLKPIRLNLGAVKVELSKHPFCDLRVSGGDLFVRRKHAFELYQRYNLVSGAHVQTVHTDHERLTAACPTDIWIAGTMLPFRVRLESAGTTSEPRWRVWGRTAGARDYREMLLRDDSIKVPADCAGLFQVFVTPDVLPGHPGATGDYRLRSWVEIRQPRTAGSASVLTMDNRTDFGRGEEVPFSVVVRTRNAGRLVSGTVHLVQGQRTLAEGKVEVKANGLPAGLVLPRRLTAALTTGDYKLTVEVRGLTGVPAPLTIGPGMEKTAFHTVQYGDYGPIYPQADAWTAPDVTFAHAERTARLGFNLLVDRLGDPNQSGALNIDRWRAGFGPLQKRLEADPLAVTPWKAALPLPLEQTLSAYSAGGIEQMAILMMNDAGLPLGGPGFDRRKPEQLLEALTRITTALKRYPAFRGWSWSSNWWVFQNRGAQAAKTPEEKTAYIAADRHARDTGSWDPVLDRVSGYRLGYAVEAQALFNERLKELAPGLVTAVASPYRNVESYPPISLSNVDEVDLQAQWEQVALPYHGPHSVDFYKRPGKPAWFHPEIWNDAGTGDQIVPTLFQALMRGADGVGASGSIPSWSQHTGGIPADPRLAHQGMTSVYRSLNGLLREYGPWLTTLRNNDRVAIVVSGRMMRTDTWGRVMGTYFARVLEAYCSCLHAHHPASLVFAEDLKPDDLKKFEAVLVVGQRVEMEAALAAALENAHSAGVAVFRDGTCRDGLVTTAAPLGISFDKFEKDPRPASDDVAYWRFPAYCKANLPALRAALRDVHAPGETDNPEVFLSERRSDDGRFLFVVNNTTPKLEPGHLWRVSLCVTTRVPVVAPVRMGSTGVVYDVFAGKRVDAKGGMVEADLRGLPARIFAVLPQPIRSVDLREPSDKVTAGQEFAWSVKVLSDQRTEIRASVPVRVQLHDSRGRILSERFAAATAGALTGTFMAPLNAPENELALEATELFSGLAAQLPLRVTAPDQPITLTAATIEPTPAEPVQARSIARPCKSHWAPAEQGFGP
;
A
#
# COMPACT_ATOMS: atom_id res chain seq x y z
N MET A 1 -20.74 87.84 36.12
CA MET A 1 -21.80 87.50 35.16
C MET A 1 -21.62 86.02 34.79
N MET A 2 -22.08 85.08 35.63
CA MET A 2 -23.38 84.35 35.61
C MET A 2 -23.50 83.39 34.39
N HIS A 3 -23.18 82.09 34.54
CA HIS A 3 -24.09 80.89 34.67
C HIS A 3 -24.28 80.13 33.32
N VAL A 4 -24.44 78.80 33.12
CA VAL A 4 -24.25 77.50 33.84
C VAL A 4 -24.75 76.36 32.88
N LEU A 5 -24.09 75.17 32.87
CA LEU A 5 -24.46 73.77 32.44
C LEU A 5 -25.20 73.50 31.07
N LEU A 6 -24.94 72.46 30.25
CA LEU A 6 -25.06 70.99 30.47
C LEU A 6 -24.74 70.20 29.16
N ALA A 7 -24.36 68.93 29.30
CA ALA A 7 -23.88 67.98 28.29
C ALA A 7 -24.96 67.22 27.51
N VAL A 8 -24.66 66.79 26.26
CA VAL A 8 -25.16 65.52 25.67
C VAL A 8 -24.10 64.91 24.76
N SER A 9 -23.72 63.69 25.09
CA SER A 9 -22.87 62.74 24.37
C SER A 9 -23.36 62.42 22.95
N SER A 10 -22.51 62.61 21.94
CA SER A 10 -22.69 61.99 20.63
C SER A 10 -21.95 60.65 20.62
N ILE A 11 -22.72 59.59 20.88
CA ILE A 11 -22.29 58.19 20.80
C ILE A 11 -22.01 57.88 19.32
N LEU A 12 -20.74 57.60 18.99
CA LEU A 12 -20.36 56.81 17.82
C LEU A 12 -20.83 55.37 18.04
N VAL A 13 -22.12 55.09 17.82
CA VAL A 13 -22.61 53.73 17.60
C VAL A 13 -22.20 53.34 16.19
N VAL A 14 -20.96 52.86 16.03
CA VAL A 14 -20.65 51.96 14.92
C VAL A 14 -21.46 50.71 15.22
N GLY A 15 -22.63 50.58 14.59
CA GLY A 15 -23.42 49.36 14.66
C GLY A 15 -22.53 48.20 14.27
N GLN A 16 -22.22 47.33 15.22
CA GLN A 16 -21.70 46.01 14.93
C GLN A 16 -22.75 45.35 14.05
N VAL A 17 -22.52 45.31 12.73
CA VAL A 17 -23.19 44.35 11.87
C VAL A 17 -22.83 43.00 12.48
N ALA A 18 -23.78 42.39 13.18
CA ALA A 18 -23.58 41.08 13.77
C ALA A 18 -23.10 40.18 12.64
N ALA A 19 -21.86 39.70 12.73
CA ALA A 19 -21.32 38.77 11.75
C ALA A 19 -22.32 37.61 11.66
N ALA A 20 -22.66 37.23 10.42
CA ALA A 20 -23.59 36.14 10.21
C ALA A 20 -23.08 34.90 10.96
N GLU A 21 -23.94 34.29 11.76
CA GLU A 21 -23.63 33.08 12.53
C GLU A 21 -23.06 32.01 11.58
N ILE A 22 -21.93 31.40 11.97
CA ILE A 22 -21.34 30.31 11.22
C ILE A 22 -22.18 29.07 11.49
N LYS A 23 -22.85 28.56 10.46
CA LYS A 23 -23.67 27.35 10.52
C LYS A 23 -22.99 26.20 9.78
N LEU A 24 -22.69 25.13 10.51
CA LEU A 24 -22.23 23.85 10.00
C LEU A 24 -23.43 22.91 9.86
N GLU A 25 -23.44 22.11 8.80
CA GLU A 25 -24.55 21.19 8.51
C GLU A 25 -24.04 19.89 7.90
N GLN A 26 -24.66 18.77 8.31
CA GLN A 26 -24.50 17.46 7.71
C GLN A 26 -25.88 16.80 7.60
N ILE A 27 -26.15 16.20 6.44
CA ILE A 27 -27.32 15.36 6.21
C ILE A 27 -26.87 13.90 6.24
N VAL A 28 -27.48 13.12 7.13
CA VAL A 28 -27.25 11.68 7.25
C VAL A 28 -28.45 10.96 6.66
N SER A 29 -28.26 10.34 5.49
CA SER A 29 -29.29 9.51 4.87
C SER A 29 -29.49 8.23 5.68
N ARG A 30 -30.75 7.89 5.95
CA ARG A 30 -31.19 6.61 6.53
C ARG A 30 -31.73 5.66 5.45
N GLU A 31 -31.52 6.01 4.19
CA GLU A 31 -31.60 5.07 3.08
C GLU A 31 -30.51 4.00 3.20
N ASN A 32 -30.56 3.03 2.28
CA ASN A 32 -29.45 2.10 2.12
C ASN A 32 -28.13 2.88 1.88
N PRO A 33 -27.00 2.52 2.50
CA PRO A 33 -25.71 3.19 2.29
C PRO A 33 -25.25 3.23 0.82
N ALA A 34 -25.71 2.29 -0.01
CA ALA A 34 -25.48 2.25 -1.45
C ALA A 34 -26.32 3.27 -2.25
N PHE A 35 -27.23 3.99 -1.59
CA PHE A 35 -28.11 4.97 -2.22
C PHE A 35 -27.62 6.39 -1.95
N GLN A 36 -26.89 6.97 -2.91
CA GLN A 36 -26.56 8.40 -2.90
C GLN A 36 -27.65 9.17 -3.65
N CYS A 37 -28.49 9.86 -2.88
CA CYS A 37 -29.62 10.62 -3.43
C CYS A 37 -29.14 11.61 -4.48
N GLU A 38 -28.14 12.48 -4.22
CA GLU A 38 -27.68 13.51 -5.17
C GLU A 38 -27.30 12.97 -6.57
N ARG A 39 -26.77 11.74 -6.62
CA ARG A 39 -26.31 11.08 -7.86
C ARG A 39 -27.36 10.15 -8.48
N ALA A 40 -28.58 10.15 -7.96
CA ALA A 40 -29.61 9.25 -8.45
C ALA A 40 -30.30 9.75 -9.73
N ARG A 41 -30.80 8.80 -10.51
CA ARG A 41 -31.60 8.99 -11.73
C ARG A 41 -33.08 8.83 -11.43
N LEU A 42 -33.93 9.64 -12.04
CA LEU A 42 -35.39 9.52 -11.95
C LEU A 42 -35.98 8.74 -13.14
N GLY A 43 -36.80 7.73 -12.84
CA GLY A 43 -37.62 7.00 -13.78
C GLY A 43 -39.10 6.99 -13.36
N THR A 44 -40.01 7.06 -14.32
CA THR A 44 -41.41 6.68 -14.12
C THR A 44 -41.71 5.54 -15.05
N SER A 45 -42.26 4.47 -14.51
CA SER A 45 -42.41 3.21 -15.23
C SER A 45 -43.85 2.95 -15.64
N ARG A 46 -44.04 1.94 -16.48
CA ARG A 46 -45.37 1.56 -17.02
C ARG A 46 -46.28 0.92 -15.97
N ASP A 47 -45.71 0.41 -14.88
CA ASP A 47 -46.42 -0.10 -13.71
C ASP A 47 -47.04 1.00 -12.82
N GLY A 48 -46.81 2.28 -13.15
CA GLY A 48 -47.35 3.43 -12.43
C GLY A 48 -46.53 3.88 -11.22
N TRP A 49 -45.38 3.24 -10.96
CA TRP A 49 -44.50 3.60 -9.85
C TRP A 49 -43.41 4.60 -10.27
N VAL A 50 -42.87 5.31 -9.28
CA VAL A 50 -41.71 6.18 -9.45
C VAL A 50 -40.46 5.44 -8.97
N TYR A 51 -39.41 5.50 -9.76
CA TYR A 51 -38.13 4.85 -9.48
C TYR A 51 -37.04 5.89 -9.35
N VAL A 52 -36.22 5.77 -8.31
CA VAL A 52 -35.02 6.59 -8.13
C VAL A 52 -33.83 5.66 -7.97
N ALA A 53 -32.84 5.77 -8.84
CA ALA A 53 -31.73 4.82 -8.94
C ALA A 53 -30.39 5.50 -8.72
N SER A 54 -29.68 5.13 -7.66
CA SER A 54 -28.32 5.61 -7.42
C SER A 54 -27.33 4.91 -8.35
N THR A 55 -26.52 5.70 -9.06
CA THR A 55 -25.55 5.25 -10.06
C THR A 55 -24.19 4.91 -9.45
N THR A 56 -24.11 4.80 -8.12
CA THR A 56 -22.88 4.45 -7.39
C THR A 56 -22.58 2.96 -7.45
N THR A 57 -21.40 2.56 -6.97
CA THR A 57 -21.05 1.14 -6.84
C THR A 57 -20.85 0.81 -5.35
N PRO A 58 -21.60 -0.15 -4.76
CA PRO A 58 -22.73 -0.86 -5.38
C PRO A 58 -23.91 0.07 -5.70
N SER A 59 -24.71 -0.31 -6.71
CA SER A 59 -25.87 0.48 -7.16
C SER A 59 -27.11 0.11 -6.35
N TYR A 60 -28.05 1.04 -6.18
CA TYR A 60 -29.28 0.81 -5.43
C TYR A 60 -30.48 1.52 -6.06
N VAL A 61 -31.64 0.87 -6.09
CA VAL A 61 -32.89 1.43 -6.64
C VAL A 61 -33.94 1.50 -5.54
N LEU A 62 -34.61 2.64 -5.45
CA LEU A 62 -35.82 2.84 -4.65
C LEU A 62 -37.04 2.94 -5.58
N ARG A 63 -38.14 2.32 -5.17
CA ARG A 63 -39.47 2.35 -5.80
C ARG A 63 -40.47 2.98 -4.83
N PHE A 64 -41.32 3.87 -5.35
CA PHE A 64 -42.30 4.65 -4.58
C PHE A 64 -43.65 4.73 -5.27
N ASP A 65 -44.71 4.82 -4.47
CA ASP A 65 -45.98 5.35 -4.94
C ASP A 65 -45.77 6.75 -5.50
N ARG A 66 -46.69 7.22 -6.35
CA ARG A 66 -46.63 8.57 -6.95
C ARG A 66 -46.64 9.70 -5.91
N ASP A 67 -47.11 9.42 -4.71
CA ASP A 67 -47.11 10.36 -3.59
C ASP A 67 -45.90 10.19 -2.65
N GLY A 68 -44.94 9.32 -2.97
CA GLY A 68 -43.73 9.07 -2.19
C GLY A 68 -43.89 8.02 -1.08
N ARG A 69 -45.09 7.44 -0.90
CA ARG A 69 -45.32 6.35 0.06
C ARG A 69 -44.91 4.99 -0.53
N GLY A 70 -45.09 3.92 0.25
CA GLY A 70 -44.90 2.54 -0.23
C GLY A 70 -43.46 2.21 -0.63
N LYS A 71 -42.49 2.87 0.00
CA LYS A 71 -41.07 2.81 -0.35
C LYS A 71 -40.50 1.40 -0.20
N VAL A 72 -39.95 0.88 -1.28
CA VAL A 72 -39.22 -0.41 -1.33
C VAL A 72 -37.94 -0.21 -2.12
N GLY A 73 -36.83 -0.83 -1.73
CA GLY A 73 -35.60 -0.79 -2.52
C GLY A 73 -34.85 -2.10 -2.56
N GLY A 74 -33.92 -2.19 -3.50
CA GLY A 74 -33.05 -3.35 -3.65
C GLY A 74 -31.70 -2.96 -4.23
N ALA A 75 -30.66 -3.68 -3.80
CA ALA A 75 -29.35 -3.63 -4.43
C ALA A 75 -29.44 -4.26 -5.81
N ILE A 76 -28.77 -3.65 -6.78
CA ILE A 76 -28.76 -4.13 -8.17
C ILE A 76 -27.31 -4.18 -8.68
N SER A 77 -27.13 -4.60 -9.93
CA SER A 77 -25.81 -4.80 -10.54
C SER A 77 -24.90 -3.54 -10.55
N HIS A 78 -23.60 -3.79 -10.72
CA HIS A 78 -22.55 -2.77 -10.73
C HIS A 78 -22.72 -1.74 -11.87
N ALA A 79 -22.40 -0.46 -11.62
CA ALA A 79 -22.38 0.64 -12.60
C ALA A 79 -23.71 0.89 -13.33
N LEU A 80 -24.79 1.13 -12.57
CA LEU A 80 -26.09 1.48 -13.15
C LEU A 80 -26.04 2.82 -13.90
N THR A 81 -26.64 2.83 -15.09
CA THR A 81 -26.83 4.03 -15.93
C THR A 81 -28.30 4.42 -16.07
N GLY A 82 -29.23 3.47 -15.88
CA GLY A 82 -30.67 3.67 -15.98
C GLY A 82 -31.49 2.52 -15.37
N VAL A 83 -32.77 2.81 -15.09
CA VAL A 83 -33.76 1.85 -14.60
C VAL A 83 -35.12 2.10 -15.26
N ALA A 84 -35.85 1.03 -15.57
CA ALA A 84 -37.23 1.09 -16.04
C ALA A 84 -38.00 -0.16 -15.62
N ALA A 85 -39.33 -0.06 -15.50
CA ALA A 85 -40.21 -1.20 -15.28
C ALA A 85 -41.37 -1.23 -16.28
N ASN A 86 -41.69 -2.43 -16.76
CA ASN A 86 -42.81 -2.65 -17.69
C ASN A 86 -44.15 -2.67 -16.93
N ALA A 87 -45.27 -2.85 -17.64
CA ALA A 87 -46.61 -2.83 -17.03
C ALA A 87 -46.83 -3.98 -16.01
N ASP A 88 -46.08 -5.08 -16.13
CA ASP A 88 -46.15 -6.25 -15.25
C ASP A 88 -45.34 -6.06 -13.95
N GLY A 89 -44.64 -4.92 -13.80
CA GLY A 89 -43.76 -4.63 -12.66
C GLY A 89 -42.43 -5.39 -12.71
N VAL A 90 -42.04 -5.93 -13.86
CA VAL A 90 -40.69 -6.45 -14.11
C VAL A 90 -39.77 -5.27 -14.33
N LEU A 91 -38.60 -5.27 -13.70
CA LEU A 91 -37.62 -4.19 -13.78
C LEU A 91 -36.48 -4.56 -14.71
N ALA A 92 -35.92 -3.58 -15.41
CA ALA A 92 -34.65 -3.69 -16.10
C ALA A 92 -33.71 -2.56 -15.67
N THR A 93 -32.43 -2.86 -15.59
CA THR A 93 -31.36 -1.89 -15.32
C THR A 93 -30.29 -2.00 -16.40
N SER A 94 -29.79 -0.87 -16.88
CA SER A 94 -28.60 -0.83 -17.75
C SER A 94 -27.36 -0.69 -16.86
N ASN A 95 -26.39 -1.58 -17.03
CA ASN A 95 -25.21 -1.70 -16.17
C ASN A 95 -23.95 -1.68 -17.03
N ALA A 96 -23.22 -0.57 -16.98
CA ALA A 96 -22.05 -0.33 -17.80
C ALA A 96 -20.77 -0.96 -17.21
N HIS A 97 -19.61 -0.48 -17.66
CA HIS A 97 -18.28 -0.89 -17.22
C HIS A 97 -18.03 -2.39 -17.41
N PHE A 98 -17.51 -3.07 -16.39
CA PHE A 98 -17.23 -4.49 -16.45
C PHE A 98 -18.50 -5.36 -16.45
N SER A 99 -19.68 -4.78 -16.21
CA SER A 99 -20.95 -5.54 -16.29
C SER A 99 -21.48 -5.68 -17.71
N HIS A 100 -21.36 -4.62 -18.54
CA HIS A 100 -21.76 -4.58 -19.96
C HIS A 100 -23.08 -5.29 -20.28
N LYS A 101 -24.11 -5.06 -19.46
CA LYS A 101 -25.37 -5.81 -19.53
C LYS A 101 -26.60 -4.99 -19.21
N VAL A 102 -27.73 -5.42 -19.76
CA VAL A 102 -29.06 -5.12 -19.20
C VAL A 102 -29.45 -6.29 -18.30
N ALA A 103 -29.66 -6.02 -17.02
CA ALA A 103 -30.11 -7.03 -16.04
C ALA A 103 -31.60 -6.83 -15.74
N ILE A 104 -32.33 -7.93 -15.67
CA ILE A 104 -33.79 -7.97 -15.46
C ILE A 104 -34.07 -8.55 -14.08
N TYR A 105 -35.02 -7.93 -13.37
CA TYR A 105 -35.40 -8.30 -12.02
C TYR A 105 -36.90 -8.47 -11.92
N ASP A 106 -37.33 -9.33 -11.01
CA ASP A 106 -38.74 -9.36 -10.60
C ASP A 106 -39.09 -8.15 -9.72
N LYS A 107 -40.38 -8.01 -9.40
CA LYS A 107 -40.92 -6.91 -8.56
C LYS A 107 -40.33 -6.83 -7.14
N THR A 108 -39.54 -7.82 -6.73
CA THR A 108 -38.84 -7.89 -5.43
C THR A 108 -37.34 -7.62 -5.55
N PHE A 109 -36.87 -7.14 -6.70
CA PHE A 109 -35.45 -6.86 -7.00
C PHE A 109 -34.57 -8.12 -7.06
N LYS A 110 -35.15 -9.30 -7.28
CA LYS A 110 -34.35 -10.52 -7.52
C LYS A 110 -33.93 -10.57 -8.99
N ASP A 111 -32.62 -10.67 -9.24
CA ASP A 111 -32.06 -10.87 -10.58
C ASP A 111 -32.60 -12.18 -11.18
N THR A 112 -33.25 -12.09 -12.34
CA THR A 112 -33.85 -13.24 -13.03
C THR A 112 -33.08 -13.63 -14.28
N VAL A 113 -32.59 -12.66 -15.06
CA VAL A 113 -31.87 -12.88 -16.32
C VAL A 113 -31.10 -11.63 -16.73
N SER A 114 -30.02 -11.79 -17.50
CA SER A 114 -29.28 -10.66 -18.08
C SER A 114 -28.94 -10.85 -19.55
N VAL A 115 -28.78 -9.74 -20.25
CA VAL A 115 -28.37 -9.68 -21.67
C VAL A 115 -27.06 -8.89 -21.75
N ASN A 116 -25.98 -9.54 -22.18
CA ASN A 116 -24.61 -9.00 -22.12
C ASN A 116 -24.06 -8.62 -23.52
N ASP A 117 -24.92 -8.39 -24.51
CA ASP A 117 -24.51 -8.04 -25.89
C ASP A 117 -24.40 -6.52 -26.10
N PHE A 118 -23.54 -5.87 -25.32
CA PHE A 118 -23.25 -4.44 -25.40
C PHE A 118 -21.74 -4.22 -25.58
N LEU A 119 -21.35 -3.34 -26.50
CA LEU A 119 -19.93 -3.18 -26.84
C LEU A 119 -19.20 -2.30 -25.82
N VAL A 120 -18.28 -2.89 -25.07
CA VAL A 120 -17.30 -2.18 -24.25
C VAL A 120 -15.90 -2.75 -24.49
N ASN A 121 -14.88 -1.89 -24.44
CA ASN A 121 -13.46 -2.25 -24.38
C ASN A 121 -12.62 -0.96 -24.32
N ASP A 122 -11.31 -1.10 -24.12
CA ASP A 122 -10.37 0.02 -24.06
C ASP A 122 -10.32 0.90 -25.32
N ARG A 123 -10.83 0.41 -26.47
CA ARG A 123 -10.84 1.19 -27.72
C ARG A 123 -12.03 2.12 -27.82
N VAL A 124 -13.22 1.70 -27.37
CA VAL A 124 -14.46 2.48 -27.54
C VAL A 124 -14.95 3.13 -26.25
N GLY A 125 -14.57 2.58 -25.09
CA GLY A 125 -15.04 3.02 -23.78
C GLY A 125 -15.80 1.95 -23.01
N TRP A 126 -16.16 2.31 -21.78
CA TRP A 126 -16.74 1.42 -20.76
C TRP A 126 -18.13 1.88 -20.30
N ASP A 127 -18.82 2.73 -21.05
CA ASP A 127 -20.08 3.38 -20.67
C ASP A 127 -21.34 2.75 -21.27
N ALA A 128 -21.25 1.60 -21.95
CA ALA A 128 -22.39 0.88 -22.53
C ALA A 128 -22.85 -0.31 -21.66
N PRO A 129 -24.16 -0.59 -21.54
CA PRO A 129 -25.28 0.19 -22.07
C PRO A 129 -25.48 1.54 -21.38
N GLY A 130 -25.75 2.58 -22.18
CA GLY A 130 -25.89 3.96 -21.68
C GLY A 130 -27.22 4.24 -20.95
N HIS A 131 -28.30 3.52 -21.27
CA HIS A 131 -29.62 3.70 -20.66
C HIS A 131 -30.57 2.52 -20.97
N VAL A 132 -31.70 2.43 -20.27
CA VAL A 132 -32.79 1.47 -20.52
C VAL A 132 -34.17 2.13 -20.35
N GLU A 133 -35.13 1.78 -21.21
CA GLU A 133 -36.52 2.24 -21.16
C GLU A 133 -37.51 1.07 -21.28
N ALA A 134 -38.70 1.21 -20.72
CA ALA A 134 -39.75 0.19 -20.78
C ALA A 134 -40.68 0.40 -21.98
N GLY A 135 -40.87 -0.67 -22.76
CA GLY A 135 -42.01 -0.83 -23.66
C GLY A 135 -43.25 -1.30 -22.92
N ALA A 136 -44.29 -1.66 -23.66
CA ALA A 136 -45.55 -2.15 -23.11
C ALA A 136 -45.35 -3.40 -22.23
N HIS A 137 -44.58 -4.37 -22.73
CA HIS A 137 -44.30 -5.65 -22.05
C HIS A 137 -42.80 -6.02 -22.04
N ASP A 138 -41.96 -5.20 -22.68
CA ASP A 138 -40.54 -5.46 -22.93
C ASP A 138 -39.69 -4.24 -22.60
N PHE A 139 -38.40 -4.28 -22.96
CA PHE A 139 -37.42 -3.24 -22.66
C PHE A 139 -36.64 -2.83 -23.89
N PHE A 140 -36.08 -1.63 -23.87
CA PHE A 140 -35.16 -1.10 -24.87
C PHE A 140 -33.85 -0.74 -24.17
N GLY A 141 -32.72 -1.29 -24.61
CA GLY A 141 -31.38 -1.00 -24.08
C GLY A 141 -30.52 -0.26 -25.10
N LEU A 142 -29.83 0.80 -24.67
CA LEU A 142 -28.97 1.61 -25.53
C LEU A 142 -27.56 1.03 -25.65
N ASP A 143 -27.14 0.69 -26.87
CA ASP A 143 -25.78 0.27 -27.22
C ASP A 143 -25.13 1.37 -28.07
N GLN A 144 -24.69 2.43 -27.40
CA GLN A 144 -24.24 3.65 -28.07
C GLN A 144 -22.98 3.44 -28.91
N HIS A 145 -22.13 2.46 -28.58
CA HIS A 145 -20.90 2.17 -29.32
C HIS A 145 -21.15 1.35 -30.60
N ARG A 146 -22.33 0.74 -30.73
CA ARG A 146 -22.81 0.13 -31.99
C ARG A 146 -23.92 0.95 -32.65
N ASN A 147 -24.18 2.17 -32.17
CA ASN A 147 -25.20 3.07 -32.69
C ASN A 147 -26.55 2.36 -32.88
N ARG A 148 -26.99 1.62 -31.85
CA ARG A 148 -28.26 0.90 -31.88
C ARG A 148 -29.00 0.93 -30.54
N ILE A 149 -30.30 0.71 -30.59
CA ILE A 149 -31.15 0.38 -29.44
C ILE A 149 -31.64 -1.05 -29.62
N VAL A 150 -31.49 -1.88 -28.59
CA VAL A 150 -31.85 -3.30 -28.61
C VAL A 150 -33.13 -3.52 -27.81
N ARG A 151 -34.17 -4.08 -28.43
CA ARG A 151 -35.43 -4.47 -27.77
C ARG A 151 -35.31 -5.87 -27.18
N LEU A 152 -35.65 -6.01 -25.91
CA LEU A 152 -35.42 -7.18 -25.08
C LEU A 152 -36.72 -7.63 -24.42
N SER A 153 -37.09 -8.90 -24.54
CA SER A 153 -38.23 -9.43 -23.77
C SER A 153 -37.95 -9.40 -22.27
N ALA A 154 -39.01 -9.47 -21.45
CA ALA A 154 -38.88 -9.65 -20.00
C ALA A 154 -38.16 -10.96 -19.58
N GLY A 155 -38.03 -11.92 -20.51
CA GLY A 155 -37.24 -13.14 -20.32
C GLY A 155 -35.79 -13.03 -20.83
N GLY A 156 -35.29 -11.84 -21.17
CA GLY A 156 -33.92 -11.62 -21.62
C GLY A 156 -33.63 -12.05 -23.06
N LYS A 157 -34.65 -12.21 -23.92
CA LYS A 157 -34.45 -12.51 -25.34
C LYS A 157 -34.33 -11.21 -26.14
N VAL A 158 -33.29 -11.08 -26.97
CA VAL A 158 -33.21 -10.01 -27.96
C VAL A 158 -34.30 -10.22 -29.02
N LEU A 159 -35.22 -9.26 -29.12
CA LEU A 159 -36.35 -9.28 -30.05
C LEU A 159 -36.03 -8.55 -31.35
N GLN A 160 -35.40 -7.38 -31.24
CA GLN A 160 -35.07 -6.54 -32.40
C GLN A 160 -33.92 -5.58 -32.07
N SER A 161 -33.20 -5.09 -33.09
CA SER A 161 -32.24 -4.00 -32.97
C SER A 161 -32.62 -2.87 -33.94
N TYR A 162 -32.61 -1.64 -33.45
CA TYR A 162 -32.92 -0.44 -34.22
C TYR A 162 -31.66 0.41 -34.36
N ALA A 163 -31.31 0.78 -35.60
CA ALA A 163 -30.20 1.71 -35.83
C ALA A 163 -30.57 3.11 -35.34
N ILE A 164 -29.60 3.83 -34.78
CA ILE A 164 -29.73 5.23 -34.36
C ILE A 164 -28.61 6.08 -34.98
N PRO A 165 -28.83 7.39 -35.21
CA PRO A 165 -27.82 8.28 -35.77
C PRO A 165 -26.67 8.55 -34.79
N HIS A 166 -25.45 8.68 -35.33
CA HIS A 166 -24.24 9.09 -34.60
C HIS A 166 -23.77 10.45 -35.10
N GLU A 167 -24.39 11.51 -34.59
CA GLU A 167 -24.15 12.88 -35.08
C GLU A 167 -23.94 13.86 -33.91
N PRO A 168 -22.85 14.65 -33.90
CA PRO A 168 -21.73 14.60 -34.85
C PRO A 168 -20.86 13.34 -34.68
N GLU A 169 -19.98 13.05 -35.63
CA GLU A 169 -19.04 11.93 -35.50
C GLU A 169 -18.17 12.07 -34.23
N GLY A 170 -17.77 10.93 -33.65
CA GLY A 170 -16.90 10.89 -32.47
C GLY A 170 -17.66 11.00 -31.15
N ASN A 171 -16.94 11.32 -30.07
CA ASN A 171 -17.47 11.20 -28.71
C ASN A 171 -18.71 12.06 -28.44
N LEU A 172 -18.82 13.20 -29.13
CA LEU A 172 -19.89 14.18 -28.93
C LEU A 172 -21.25 13.73 -29.47
N GLY A 173 -21.29 12.87 -30.50
CA GLY A 173 -22.56 12.35 -31.02
C GLY A 173 -23.03 11.05 -30.39
N LEU A 174 -22.29 10.48 -29.44
CA LEU A 174 -22.75 9.30 -28.70
C LEU A 174 -24.03 9.65 -27.93
N VAL A 175 -25.06 8.85 -28.12
CA VAL A 175 -26.31 8.93 -27.35
C VAL A 175 -26.04 8.45 -25.92
N GLN A 176 -26.59 9.15 -24.93
CA GLN A 176 -26.43 8.83 -23.51
C GLN A 176 -27.76 8.57 -22.80
N ASP A 177 -28.85 9.13 -23.31
CA ASP A 177 -30.18 8.97 -22.74
C ASP A 177 -31.21 8.96 -23.87
N PHE A 178 -32.32 8.25 -23.67
CA PHE A 178 -33.40 8.21 -24.65
C PHE A 178 -34.78 7.94 -24.04
N ARG A 179 -35.84 8.24 -24.80
CA ARG A 179 -37.23 7.83 -24.52
C ARG A 179 -37.83 7.10 -25.70
N VAL A 180 -38.86 6.29 -25.46
CA VAL A 180 -39.57 5.52 -26.49
C VAL A 180 -41.07 5.85 -26.52
N CYS A 181 -41.61 6.07 -27.72
CA CYS A 181 -43.04 6.21 -27.96
C CYS A 181 -43.49 5.16 -28.97
N GLU A 182 -43.93 3.99 -28.47
CA GLU A 182 -44.35 2.87 -29.34
C GLU A 182 -45.55 3.21 -30.22
N LYS A 183 -46.49 4.03 -29.71
CA LYS A 183 -47.66 4.49 -30.49
C LYS A 183 -47.26 5.19 -31.79
N ARG A 184 -46.09 5.82 -31.82
CA ARG A 184 -45.55 6.52 -32.99
C ARG A 184 -44.36 5.80 -33.63
N GLU A 185 -43.92 4.69 -33.06
CA GLU A 185 -42.70 3.99 -33.44
C GLU A 185 -41.48 4.94 -33.51
N THR A 186 -41.30 5.76 -32.47
CA THR A 186 -40.20 6.73 -32.39
C THR A 186 -39.38 6.62 -31.10
N PHE A 187 -38.10 6.98 -31.21
CA PHE A 187 -37.18 7.25 -30.13
C PHE A 187 -36.89 8.75 -30.03
N TYR A 188 -36.62 9.22 -28.82
CA TYR A 188 -36.18 10.58 -28.54
C TYR A 188 -34.79 10.50 -27.92
N LEU A 189 -33.77 10.94 -28.64
CA LEU A 189 -32.37 10.69 -28.33
C LEU A 189 -31.68 11.96 -27.83
N LEU A 190 -30.95 11.84 -26.71
CA LEU A 190 -30.04 12.86 -26.20
C LEU A 190 -28.58 12.44 -26.46
N ALA A 191 -27.92 13.12 -27.40
CA ALA A 191 -26.48 13.00 -27.63
C ALA A 191 -25.67 13.87 -26.66
N ARG A 192 -24.39 13.54 -26.44
CA ARG A 192 -23.50 14.31 -25.54
C ARG A 192 -23.43 15.80 -25.90
N SER A 193 -23.48 16.15 -27.18
CA SER A 193 -23.44 17.54 -27.64
C SER A 193 -24.75 18.32 -27.46
N GLY A 194 -25.90 17.65 -27.26
CA GLY A 194 -27.18 18.16 -27.78
C GLY A 194 -27.14 18.30 -29.33
N PRO A 195 -28.24 18.36 -30.09
CA PRO A 195 -29.65 18.51 -29.73
C PRO A 195 -30.35 17.22 -29.29
N LEU A 196 -31.61 17.37 -28.84
CA LEU A 196 -32.58 16.28 -28.73
C LEU A 196 -33.18 15.99 -30.11
N ARG A 197 -33.24 14.70 -30.47
CA ARG A 197 -33.70 14.25 -31.79
C ARG A 197 -34.88 13.29 -31.67
N CYS A 198 -35.90 13.46 -32.51
CA CYS A 198 -36.93 12.44 -32.70
C CYS A 198 -36.53 11.56 -33.89
N VAL A 199 -36.43 10.24 -33.69
CA VAL A 199 -35.93 9.27 -34.65
C VAL A 199 -36.95 8.14 -34.78
N GLY A 200 -37.33 7.76 -35.99
CA GLY A 200 -38.21 6.60 -36.18
C GLY A 200 -37.52 5.27 -35.85
N PHE A 201 -38.29 4.20 -35.65
CA PHE A 201 -37.74 2.84 -35.55
C PHE A 201 -37.00 2.41 -36.83
N ASP A 202 -37.23 3.10 -37.95
CA ASP A 202 -36.45 2.99 -39.18
C ASP A 202 -35.07 3.68 -39.14
N GLY A 203 -34.70 4.27 -38.00
CA GLY A 203 -33.43 4.99 -37.78
C GLY A 203 -33.36 6.39 -38.39
N ARG A 204 -34.43 6.85 -39.05
CA ARG A 204 -34.46 8.18 -39.70
C ARG A 204 -34.85 9.27 -38.73
N VAL A 205 -34.04 10.34 -38.68
CA VAL A 205 -34.38 11.57 -37.92
C VAL A 205 -35.62 12.20 -38.54
N ARG A 206 -36.66 12.41 -37.72
CA ARG A 206 -37.90 13.09 -38.10
C ARG A 206 -37.79 14.59 -37.94
N TRP A 207 -37.24 15.03 -36.81
CA TRP A 207 -36.96 16.42 -36.47
C TRP A 207 -35.98 16.48 -35.30
N SER A 208 -35.39 17.65 -35.05
CA SER A 208 -34.47 17.90 -33.92
C SER A 208 -34.77 19.25 -33.29
N VAL A 209 -34.57 19.37 -31.98
CA VAL A 209 -34.77 20.62 -31.23
C VAL A 209 -33.57 20.91 -30.34
N ASN A 210 -33.10 22.16 -30.36
CA ASN A 210 -32.10 22.65 -29.42
C ASN A 210 -32.79 23.01 -28.11
N THR A 211 -32.31 22.45 -27.01
CA THR A 211 -32.82 22.73 -25.67
C THR A 211 -31.65 22.94 -24.73
N GLU A 212 -31.91 23.42 -23.52
CA GLU A 212 -30.88 23.54 -22.48
C GLU A 212 -30.52 22.18 -21.85
N VAL A 213 -31.22 21.11 -22.21
CA VAL A 213 -30.93 19.75 -21.74
C VAL A 213 -29.69 19.21 -22.43
N ARG A 214 -28.71 18.78 -21.65
CA ARG A 214 -27.46 18.19 -22.14
C ARG A 214 -26.96 17.09 -21.19
N TRP A 215 -26.05 16.26 -21.68
CA TRP A 215 -25.33 15.32 -20.83
C TRP A 215 -24.33 16.06 -19.94
N GLY A 216 -24.43 15.91 -18.62
CA GLY A 216 -23.49 16.44 -17.63
C GLY A 216 -22.44 15.40 -17.23
N GLU A 217 -21.68 15.69 -16.17
CA GLU A 217 -20.51 14.86 -15.78
C GLU A 217 -20.89 13.42 -15.35
N TRP A 218 -22.13 13.17 -14.92
CA TRP A 218 -22.62 11.84 -14.48
C TRP A 218 -24.13 11.64 -14.63
N LEU A 219 -24.86 12.74 -14.84
CA LEU A 219 -26.32 12.83 -14.97
C LEU A 219 -26.63 13.87 -16.04
N ASN A 220 -27.88 13.98 -16.47
CA ASN A 220 -28.29 15.10 -17.31
C ASN A 220 -28.15 16.44 -16.54
N ASP A 221 -27.84 17.51 -17.28
CA ASP A 221 -28.12 18.87 -16.85
C ASP A 221 -29.49 19.24 -17.45
N GLY A 222 -30.50 19.40 -16.61
CA GLY A 222 -31.90 19.43 -17.02
C GLY A 222 -32.49 18.03 -17.21
N GLY A 223 -33.66 17.94 -17.82
CA GLY A 223 -34.32 16.65 -18.08
C GLY A 223 -35.33 16.72 -19.22
N PHE A 224 -35.65 15.56 -19.78
CA PHE A 224 -36.67 15.43 -20.81
C PHE A 224 -37.48 14.13 -20.67
N ASP A 225 -38.72 14.18 -21.14
CA ASP A 225 -39.58 13.01 -21.25
C ASP A 225 -40.61 13.15 -22.37
N VAL A 226 -41.33 12.06 -22.68
CA VAL A 226 -42.41 12.05 -23.68
C VAL A 226 -43.69 11.48 -23.11
N ASP A 227 -44.83 12.08 -23.46
CA ASP A 227 -46.13 11.51 -23.09
C ASP A 227 -46.57 10.38 -24.03
N ALA A 228 -47.71 9.76 -23.73
CA ALA A 228 -48.25 8.64 -24.49
C ALA A 228 -48.59 8.98 -25.96
N ASP A 229 -48.76 10.26 -26.28
CA ASP A 229 -49.02 10.76 -27.64
C ASP A 229 -47.74 11.21 -28.36
N GLY A 230 -46.59 11.10 -27.69
CA GLY A 230 -45.26 11.44 -28.18
C GLY A 230 -44.92 12.92 -28.12
N ALA A 231 -45.67 13.75 -27.39
CA ALA A 231 -45.26 15.13 -27.19
C ALA A 231 -44.02 15.16 -26.28
N LEU A 232 -42.99 15.91 -26.69
CA LEU A 232 -41.73 16.02 -25.97
C LEU A 232 -41.81 17.15 -24.94
N TYR A 233 -41.36 16.87 -23.71
CA TYR A 233 -41.26 17.80 -22.60
C TYR A 233 -39.79 17.98 -22.23
N THR A 234 -39.34 19.21 -22.05
CA THR A 234 -37.95 19.49 -21.64
C THR A 234 -37.88 20.56 -20.56
N LEU A 235 -36.92 20.44 -19.66
CA LEU A 235 -36.66 21.36 -18.56
C LEU A 235 -35.15 21.58 -18.44
N GLY A 236 -34.69 22.82 -18.63
CA GLY A 236 -33.29 23.18 -18.44
C GLY A 236 -32.84 23.11 -16.97
N PRO A 237 -31.54 23.04 -16.68
CA PRO A 237 -31.01 22.91 -15.31
C PRO A 237 -31.45 24.04 -14.36
N GLY A 238 -31.67 25.25 -14.88
CA GLY A 238 -32.22 26.40 -14.14
C GLY A 238 -33.60 26.86 -14.65
N GLY A 239 -34.31 26.04 -15.41
CA GLY A 239 -35.54 26.43 -16.10
C GLY A 239 -36.72 26.66 -15.14
N GLU A 240 -37.48 27.73 -15.35
CA GLU A 240 -38.73 28.01 -14.62
C GLU A 240 -39.99 27.45 -15.32
N ALA A 241 -39.82 26.91 -16.53
CA ALA A 241 -40.91 26.38 -17.33
C ALA A 241 -40.49 25.11 -18.07
N VAL A 242 -41.41 24.14 -18.13
CA VAL A 242 -41.29 22.96 -18.98
C VAL A 242 -41.71 23.34 -20.39
N LEU A 243 -40.75 23.27 -21.31
CA LEU A 243 -40.99 23.48 -22.74
C LEU A 243 -41.62 22.23 -23.32
N ARG A 244 -42.52 22.42 -24.29
CA ARG A 244 -43.27 21.32 -24.92
C ARG A 244 -43.12 21.40 -26.42
N PHE A 245 -43.06 20.25 -27.09
CA PHE A 245 -42.94 20.17 -28.54
C PHE A 245 -43.91 19.13 -29.11
N ALA A 246 -44.54 19.47 -30.22
CA ALA A 246 -45.48 18.59 -30.90
C ALA A 246 -44.76 17.37 -31.48
N ALA A 247 -45.34 16.20 -31.27
CA ALA A 247 -44.78 14.94 -31.74
C ALA A 247 -44.57 14.87 -33.26
N ALA A 248 -45.46 15.52 -34.02
CA ALA A 248 -45.50 15.42 -35.48
C ALA A 248 -44.32 16.13 -36.18
N ASP A 249 -43.94 17.31 -35.70
CA ASP A 249 -42.99 18.19 -36.39
C ASP A 249 -42.01 18.91 -35.45
N GLY A 250 -42.03 18.61 -34.15
CA GLY A 250 -41.15 19.24 -33.17
C GLY A 250 -41.47 20.71 -32.92
N LYS A 251 -42.61 21.24 -33.39
CA LYS A 251 -42.95 22.65 -33.15
C LYS A 251 -43.25 22.91 -31.68
N PRO A 252 -42.81 24.05 -31.12
CA PRO A 252 -43.11 24.41 -29.73
C PRO A 252 -44.61 24.48 -29.46
N LEU A 253 -45.05 23.89 -28.35
CA LEU A 253 -46.38 24.02 -27.77
C LEU A 253 -46.33 24.98 -26.58
N LYS A 254 -47.51 25.35 -26.04
CA LYS A 254 -47.60 26.23 -24.86
C LYS A 254 -46.78 25.66 -23.68
N PRO A 255 -45.78 26.38 -23.15
CA PRO A 255 -44.97 25.92 -22.04
C PRO A 255 -45.78 25.88 -20.74
N ILE A 256 -45.33 25.05 -19.80
CA ILE A 256 -45.92 24.92 -18.46
C ILE A 256 -44.99 25.61 -17.47
N ARG A 257 -45.44 26.71 -16.85
CA ARG A 257 -44.63 27.44 -15.86
C ARG A 257 -44.75 26.77 -14.49
N LEU A 258 -43.62 26.41 -13.89
CA LEU A 258 -43.58 25.75 -12.59
C LEU A 258 -43.68 26.78 -11.46
N ASN A 259 -44.50 26.50 -10.45
CA ASN A 259 -44.53 27.30 -9.21
C ASN A 259 -43.43 26.85 -8.25
N LEU A 260 -42.22 27.41 -8.42
CA LEU A 260 -41.02 26.95 -7.72
C LEU A 260 -40.88 27.45 -6.26
N GLY A 261 -41.59 28.51 -5.85
CA GLY A 261 -41.44 29.08 -4.51
C GLY A 261 -39.97 29.33 -4.10
N ALA A 262 -39.58 28.83 -2.92
CA ALA A 262 -38.22 28.95 -2.39
C ALA A 262 -37.16 28.18 -3.22
N VAL A 263 -37.56 27.16 -3.99
CA VAL A 263 -36.65 26.36 -4.83
C VAL A 263 -35.97 27.23 -5.89
N LYS A 264 -36.64 28.28 -6.37
CA LYS A 264 -36.13 29.17 -7.41
C LYS A 264 -34.75 29.75 -7.08
N VAL A 265 -34.53 30.17 -5.83
CA VAL A 265 -33.23 30.74 -5.41
C VAL A 265 -32.16 29.68 -5.17
N GLU A 266 -32.54 28.40 -5.11
CA GLU A 266 -31.63 27.27 -4.88
C GLU A 266 -31.18 26.58 -6.17
N LEU A 267 -31.80 26.83 -7.33
CA LEU A 267 -31.50 26.13 -8.58
C LEU A 267 -30.05 26.33 -9.05
N SER A 268 -29.38 27.42 -8.64
CA SER A 268 -27.95 27.61 -8.90
C SER A 268 -27.06 26.64 -8.12
N LYS A 269 -27.53 26.16 -6.97
CA LYS A 269 -26.84 25.20 -6.11
C LYS A 269 -27.25 23.76 -6.42
N HIS A 270 -28.54 23.56 -6.71
CA HIS A 270 -29.16 22.26 -6.92
C HIS A 270 -29.97 22.31 -8.22
N PRO A 271 -29.32 22.28 -9.40
CA PRO A 271 -30.00 22.36 -10.67
C PRO A 271 -30.85 21.11 -10.93
N PHE A 272 -31.84 21.23 -11.82
CA PHE A 272 -32.60 20.08 -12.30
C PHE A 272 -31.69 19.13 -13.09
N CYS A 273 -31.93 17.82 -12.96
CA CYS A 273 -31.16 16.77 -13.61
C CYS A 273 -31.98 15.64 -14.21
N ASP A 274 -33.29 15.57 -13.96
CA ASP A 274 -34.20 14.67 -14.67
C ASP A 274 -35.63 15.23 -14.66
N LEU A 275 -36.43 14.79 -15.64
CA LEU A 275 -37.85 15.10 -15.81
C LEU A 275 -38.57 13.83 -16.26
N ARG A 276 -39.75 13.57 -15.70
CA ARG A 276 -40.67 12.52 -16.13
C ARG A 276 -42.12 13.01 -16.19
N VAL A 277 -42.90 12.51 -17.13
CA VAL A 277 -44.32 12.87 -17.35
C VAL A 277 -45.15 11.59 -17.21
N SER A 278 -46.01 11.51 -16.19
CA SER A 278 -46.84 10.32 -16.00
C SER A 278 -48.14 10.64 -15.28
N GLY A 279 -49.25 10.07 -15.77
CA GLY A 279 -50.55 10.08 -15.11
C GLY A 279 -51.11 11.46 -14.76
N GLY A 280 -50.78 12.50 -15.54
CA GLY A 280 -51.21 13.89 -15.29
C GLY A 280 -50.29 14.72 -14.39
N ASP A 281 -49.13 14.17 -14.02
CA ASP A 281 -48.11 14.86 -13.23
C ASP A 281 -46.78 15.02 -13.99
N LEU A 282 -46.03 16.04 -13.59
CA LEU A 282 -44.62 16.24 -13.89
C LEU A 282 -43.81 15.86 -12.65
N PHE A 283 -42.88 14.93 -12.80
CA PHE A 283 -41.90 14.59 -11.77
C PHE A 283 -40.56 15.19 -12.18
N VAL A 284 -40.01 16.05 -11.36
CA VAL A 284 -38.71 16.69 -11.61
C VAL A 284 -37.75 16.35 -10.49
N ARG A 285 -36.48 16.24 -10.83
CA ARG A 285 -35.43 15.92 -9.87
C ARG A 285 -34.32 16.95 -9.93
N ARG A 286 -33.82 17.34 -8.76
CA ARG A 286 -32.65 18.22 -8.60
C ARG A 286 -31.44 17.43 -8.10
N LYS A 287 -30.23 17.95 -8.38
CA LYS A 287 -28.98 17.47 -7.77
C LYS A 287 -28.92 17.88 -6.30
N HIS A 288 -29.71 17.20 -5.47
CA HIS A 288 -29.93 17.54 -4.07
C HIS A 288 -29.73 16.32 -3.16
N ALA A 289 -29.10 16.53 -2.00
CA ALA A 289 -28.57 15.46 -1.14
C ALA A 289 -29.63 14.55 -0.49
N PHE A 290 -30.87 15.02 -0.38
CA PHE A 290 -31.97 14.28 0.27
C PHE A 290 -33.34 14.52 -0.38
N GLU A 291 -33.41 15.24 -1.51
CA GLU A 291 -34.65 15.40 -2.26
C GLU A 291 -34.68 14.34 -3.36
N LEU A 292 -35.64 13.43 -3.27
CA LEU A 292 -35.80 12.34 -4.23
C LEU A 292 -36.39 12.88 -5.54
N TYR A 293 -37.50 13.60 -5.45
CA TYR A 293 -38.15 14.30 -6.56
C TYR A 293 -39.21 15.29 -6.06
N GLN A 294 -39.65 16.18 -6.95
CA GLN A 294 -40.80 17.05 -6.77
C GLN A 294 -41.88 16.70 -7.76
N ARG A 295 -43.14 16.79 -7.33
CA ARG A 295 -44.33 16.52 -8.15
C ARG A 295 -45.07 17.81 -8.43
N TYR A 296 -45.35 18.08 -9.70
CA TYR A 296 -46.12 19.21 -10.17
C TYR A 296 -47.31 18.73 -11.00
N ASN A 297 -48.40 19.47 -10.97
CA ASN A 297 -49.53 19.18 -11.84
C ASN A 297 -49.20 19.54 -13.29
N LEU A 298 -49.39 18.61 -14.22
CA LEU A 298 -48.99 18.77 -15.63
C LEU A 298 -49.71 19.95 -16.34
N VAL A 299 -50.94 20.27 -15.96
CA VAL A 299 -51.73 21.30 -16.64
C VAL A 299 -51.42 22.69 -16.10
N SER A 300 -51.41 22.84 -14.79
CA SER A 300 -51.28 24.14 -14.11
C SER A 300 -49.84 24.51 -13.78
N GLY A 301 -48.93 23.54 -13.70
CA GLY A 301 -47.58 23.74 -13.17
C GLY A 301 -47.53 24.03 -11.66
N ALA A 302 -48.65 23.83 -10.95
CA ALA A 302 -48.71 23.97 -9.50
C ALA A 302 -47.86 22.89 -8.81
N HIS A 303 -47.06 23.29 -7.82
CA HIS A 303 -46.36 22.35 -6.94
C HIS A 303 -47.38 21.55 -6.14
N VAL A 304 -47.24 20.22 -6.15
CA VAL A 304 -48.11 19.30 -5.41
C VAL A 304 -47.41 18.83 -4.14
N GLN A 305 -46.14 18.39 -4.25
CA GLN A 305 -45.35 17.91 -3.12
C GLN A 305 -43.87 17.76 -3.46
N THR A 306 -43.06 17.64 -2.41
CA THR A 306 -41.65 17.24 -2.48
C THR A 306 -41.47 15.94 -1.70
N VAL A 307 -40.79 14.97 -2.29
CA VAL A 307 -40.48 13.67 -1.64
C VAL A 307 -39.02 13.69 -1.22
N HIS A 308 -38.76 13.37 0.05
CA HIS A 308 -37.44 13.35 0.64
C HIS A 308 -37.00 11.94 0.99
N THR A 309 -35.70 11.72 1.07
CA THR A 309 -35.17 10.51 1.71
C THR A 309 -35.52 10.50 3.20
N ASP A 310 -35.52 9.33 3.81
CA ASP A 310 -35.42 9.26 5.26
C ASP A 310 -34.03 9.77 5.64
N HIS A 311 -33.95 10.85 6.42
CA HIS A 311 -32.68 11.46 6.78
C HIS A 311 -32.75 12.15 8.13
N GLU A 312 -31.57 12.41 8.68
CA GLU A 312 -31.37 13.24 9.85
C GLU A 312 -30.48 14.43 9.47
N ARG A 313 -30.73 15.58 10.09
CA ARG A 313 -29.98 16.81 9.84
C ARG A 313 -29.28 17.24 11.12
N LEU A 314 -27.94 17.12 11.10
CA LEU A 314 -27.08 17.58 12.17
C LEU A 314 -26.60 19.00 11.84
N THR A 315 -26.81 19.94 12.76
CA THR A 315 -26.32 21.32 12.64
C THR A 315 -25.53 21.73 13.86
N ALA A 316 -24.50 22.55 13.67
CA ALA A 316 -23.83 23.26 14.74
C ALA A 316 -23.69 24.74 14.37
N ALA A 317 -23.83 25.63 15.34
CA ALA A 317 -23.80 27.06 15.11
C ALA A 317 -22.91 27.78 16.12
N CYS A 318 -22.04 28.68 15.65
CA CYS A 318 -21.17 29.51 16.46
C CYS A 318 -21.05 30.93 15.89
N PRO A 319 -20.74 31.94 16.73
CA PRO A 319 -20.76 33.34 16.28
C PRO A 319 -19.54 33.73 15.43
N THR A 320 -18.45 32.97 15.48
CA THR A 320 -17.19 33.29 14.79
C THR A 320 -16.27 32.07 14.70
N ASP A 321 -15.35 32.08 13.72
CA ASP A 321 -14.24 31.15 13.55
C ASP A 321 -12.96 31.61 14.27
N ILE A 322 -12.99 32.75 14.97
CA ILE A 322 -11.90 33.27 15.80
C ILE A 322 -12.29 33.15 17.28
N TRP A 323 -11.63 32.25 17.99
CA TRP A 323 -11.93 31.95 19.40
C TRP A 323 -10.86 32.54 20.31
N ILE A 324 -11.24 32.89 21.54
CA ILE A 324 -10.31 33.40 22.55
C ILE A 324 -10.09 32.32 23.62
N ALA A 325 -8.83 31.92 23.81
CA ALA A 325 -8.43 30.95 24.81
C ALA A 325 -8.92 31.35 26.21
N GLY A 326 -9.44 30.39 26.96
CA GLY A 326 -9.98 30.59 28.31
C GLY A 326 -11.37 31.22 28.39
N THR A 327 -12.01 31.57 27.27
CA THR A 327 -13.36 32.16 27.25
C THR A 327 -14.46 31.13 27.04
N MET A 328 -15.69 31.51 27.41
CA MET A 328 -16.91 30.78 27.07
C MET A 328 -17.44 31.31 25.74
N LEU A 329 -17.72 30.41 24.79
CA LEU A 329 -18.23 30.73 23.46
C LEU A 329 -19.60 30.09 23.26
N PRO A 330 -20.63 30.84 22.82
CA PRO A 330 -21.90 30.24 22.40
C PRO A 330 -21.69 29.23 21.26
N PHE A 331 -22.20 28.01 21.45
CA PHE A 331 -22.05 26.90 20.52
C PHE A 331 -23.25 25.95 20.64
N ARG A 332 -24.14 25.98 19.64
CA ARG A 332 -25.40 25.21 19.65
C ARG A 332 -25.29 24.02 18.72
N VAL A 333 -25.67 22.83 19.17
CA VAL A 333 -25.73 21.60 18.35
C VAL A 333 -27.16 21.09 18.31
N ARG A 334 -27.68 20.78 17.13
CA ARG A 334 -29.05 20.28 16.94
C ARG A 334 -29.06 19.11 15.97
N LEU A 335 -29.79 18.05 16.33
CA LEU A 335 -30.11 16.95 15.45
C LEU A 335 -31.62 16.97 15.18
N GLU A 336 -31.99 17.23 13.94
CA GLU A 336 -33.38 17.14 13.48
C GLU A 336 -33.58 15.76 12.85
N SER A 337 -34.53 14.98 13.36
CA SER A 337 -34.90 13.68 12.82
C SER A 337 -36.41 13.57 12.69
N ALA A 338 -36.88 12.99 11.59
CA ALA A 338 -38.31 12.76 11.35
C ALA A 338 -38.85 11.51 12.08
N GLY A 339 -37.99 10.64 12.62
CA GLY A 339 -38.41 9.33 13.15
C GLY A 339 -37.62 8.76 14.33
N THR A 340 -36.55 9.41 14.78
CA THR A 340 -35.73 8.98 15.92
C THR A 340 -35.70 10.07 17.00
N THR A 341 -35.87 9.68 18.27
CA THR A 341 -35.79 10.59 19.44
C THR A 341 -34.46 10.47 20.17
N SER A 342 -33.44 9.89 19.56
CA SER A 342 -32.12 9.79 20.19
C SER A 342 -31.53 11.19 20.35
N GLU A 343 -31.09 11.51 21.56
CA GLU A 343 -30.28 12.68 21.88
C GLU A 343 -28.85 12.22 22.18
N PRO A 344 -27.96 12.13 21.16
CA PRO A 344 -26.59 11.74 21.41
C PRO A 344 -25.90 12.75 22.32
N ARG A 345 -25.00 12.27 23.17
CA ARG A 345 -24.11 13.16 23.92
C ARG A 345 -23.08 13.76 22.97
N TRP A 346 -23.35 14.96 22.47
CA TRP A 346 -22.44 15.69 21.59
C TRP A 346 -21.15 16.08 22.31
N ARG A 347 -20.04 15.91 21.61
CA ARG A 347 -18.71 16.34 22.04
C ARG A 347 -18.12 17.25 20.98
N VAL A 348 -17.38 18.26 21.43
CA VAL A 348 -16.62 19.15 20.55
C VAL A 348 -15.15 18.87 20.77
N TRP A 349 -14.47 18.36 19.75
CA TRP A 349 -13.07 18.02 19.80
C TRP A 349 -12.27 19.01 18.97
N GLY A 350 -11.19 19.55 19.53
CA GLY A 350 -10.19 20.34 18.81
C GLY A 350 -8.86 19.60 18.74
N ARG A 351 -8.14 19.77 17.65
CA ARG A 351 -6.70 19.45 17.56
C ARG A 351 -5.97 20.50 16.75
N THR A 352 -4.66 20.63 16.96
CA THR A 352 -3.83 21.51 16.16
C THR A 352 -3.80 21.03 14.69
N ALA A 353 -3.82 21.97 13.74
CA ALA A 353 -3.78 21.64 12.32
C ALA A 353 -2.63 20.68 11.98
N GLY A 354 -2.95 19.52 11.41
CA GLY A 354 -1.95 18.50 11.03
C GLY A 354 -1.44 17.61 12.17
N ALA A 355 -1.90 17.82 13.41
CA ALA A 355 -1.41 17.11 14.59
C ALA A 355 -2.40 16.06 15.11
N ARG A 356 -1.98 15.32 16.15
CA ARG A 356 -2.74 14.24 16.80
C ARG A 356 -3.22 14.59 18.20
N ASP A 357 -3.08 15.85 18.60
CA ASP A 357 -3.28 16.35 19.96
C ASP A 357 -4.74 16.70 20.27
N TYR A 358 -5.63 15.72 20.16
CA TYR A 358 -7.04 15.92 20.48
C TYR A 358 -7.26 16.44 21.92
N ARG A 359 -8.18 17.40 22.02
CA ARG A 359 -8.65 18.01 23.26
C ARG A 359 -10.16 18.21 23.17
N GLU A 360 -10.89 17.73 24.17
CA GLU A 360 -12.32 18.01 24.28
C GLU A 360 -12.51 19.46 24.74
N MET A 361 -13.25 20.24 23.96
CA MET A 361 -13.75 21.55 24.34
C MET A 361 -15.13 21.35 24.95
N LEU A 362 -15.18 21.39 26.27
CA LEU A 362 -16.35 20.96 27.04
C LEU A 362 -17.59 21.77 26.66
N LEU A 363 -18.57 21.10 26.05
CA LEU A 363 -19.88 21.63 25.69
C LEU A 363 -20.83 21.52 26.90
N ARG A 364 -21.34 22.67 27.37
CA ARG A 364 -22.34 22.78 28.44
C ARG A 364 -23.25 23.97 28.17
N ASP A 365 -24.56 23.79 28.35
CA ASP A 365 -25.55 24.86 28.24
C ASP A 365 -25.40 25.69 26.95
N ASP A 366 -25.34 25.00 25.80
CA ASP A 366 -25.15 25.61 24.48
C ASP A 366 -23.91 26.52 24.36
N SER A 367 -22.86 26.21 25.14
CA SER A 367 -21.59 26.93 25.12
C SER A 367 -20.40 25.98 25.25
N ILE A 368 -19.27 26.33 24.63
CA ILE A 368 -18.00 25.62 24.83
C ILE A 368 -17.04 26.46 25.68
N LYS A 369 -16.27 25.79 26.54
CA LYS A 369 -15.10 26.39 27.20
C LYS A 369 -13.85 26.13 26.37
N VAL A 370 -13.26 27.18 25.81
CA VAL A 370 -12.00 27.07 25.06
C VAL A 370 -10.84 26.91 26.06
N PRO A 371 -9.98 25.88 25.97
CA PRO A 371 -8.85 25.72 26.89
C PRO A 371 -7.91 26.93 26.87
N ALA A 372 -7.37 27.29 28.04
CA ALA A 372 -6.59 28.52 28.22
C ALA A 372 -5.18 28.46 27.60
N ASP A 373 -4.66 27.25 27.41
CA ASP A 373 -3.35 26.97 26.82
C ASP A 373 -3.40 26.76 25.29
N CYS A 374 -4.60 26.76 24.69
CA CYS A 374 -4.76 26.64 23.25
C CYS A 374 -4.38 27.94 22.52
N ALA A 375 -3.64 27.82 21.42
CA ALA A 375 -3.29 28.90 20.53
C ALA A 375 -2.97 28.34 19.14
N GLY A 376 -3.45 28.96 18.07
CA GLY A 376 -3.14 28.52 16.71
C GLY A 376 -4.35 28.22 15.83
N LEU A 377 -4.11 27.51 14.74
CA LEU A 377 -5.14 26.97 13.86
C LEU A 377 -5.54 25.56 14.32
N PHE A 378 -6.84 25.34 14.51
CA PHE A 378 -7.40 24.09 15.01
C PHE A 378 -8.40 23.48 14.02
N GLN A 379 -8.39 22.15 13.95
CA GLN A 379 -9.45 21.34 13.36
C GLN A 379 -10.45 21.00 14.45
N VAL A 380 -11.70 21.43 14.26
CA VAL A 380 -12.80 21.18 15.19
C VAL A 380 -13.74 20.13 14.62
N PHE A 381 -14.10 19.17 15.46
CA PHE A 381 -15.04 18.10 15.15
C PHE A 381 -16.21 18.13 16.14
N VAL A 382 -17.45 18.02 15.65
CA VAL A 382 -18.64 17.79 16.47
C VAL A 382 -19.14 16.38 16.17
N THR A 383 -19.11 15.50 17.18
CA THR A 383 -19.46 14.08 17.06
C THR A 383 -19.87 13.52 18.42
N PRO A 384 -20.71 12.48 18.51
CA PRO A 384 -20.94 11.75 19.75
C PRO A 384 -19.75 10.85 20.16
N ASP A 385 -18.79 10.63 19.24
CA ASP A 385 -17.68 9.71 19.45
C ASP A 385 -16.75 10.17 20.60
N VAL A 386 -16.28 9.20 21.38
CA VAL A 386 -15.33 9.42 22.49
C VAL A 386 -13.96 9.86 21.97
N LEU A 387 -13.63 9.59 20.69
CA LEU A 387 -12.47 10.16 20.01
C LEU A 387 -12.70 10.16 18.48
N PRO A 388 -12.61 11.32 17.78
CA PRO A 388 -12.99 11.42 16.36
C PRO A 388 -12.06 10.71 15.37
N GLY A 389 -10.86 10.33 15.82
CA GLY A 389 -9.76 9.85 14.96
C GLY A 389 -9.55 8.34 14.97
N HIS A 390 -10.29 7.57 15.77
CA HIS A 390 -10.04 6.13 15.91
C HIS A 390 -10.59 5.36 14.68
N PRO A 391 -9.75 4.70 13.86
CA PRO A 391 -10.22 3.93 12.71
C PRO A 391 -11.15 2.80 13.14
N GLY A 392 -12.26 2.62 12.43
CA GLY A 392 -13.26 1.57 12.71
C GLY A 392 -14.31 1.91 13.77
N ALA A 393 -14.25 3.09 14.39
CA ALA A 393 -15.19 3.54 15.42
C ALA A 393 -15.88 4.88 15.11
N THR A 394 -15.81 5.36 13.87
CA THR A 394 -16.42 6.64 13.49
C THR A 394 -17.93 6.49 13.33
N GLY A 395 -18.71 7.21 14.15
CA GLY A 395 -20.14 7.32 13.95
C GLY A 395 -20.49 8.11 12.69
N ASP A 396 -21.73 7.94 12.21
CA ASP A 396 -22.27 8.66 11.04
C ASP A 396 -22.30 10.19 11.22
N TYR A 397 -22.26 10.65 12.47
CA TYR A 397 -22.43 12.05 12.85
C TYR A 397 -21.10 12.77 13.05
N ARG A 398 -20.71 13.61 12.08
CA ARG A 398 -19.46 14.37 12.15
C ARG A 398 -19.52 15.68 11.38
N LEU A 399 -19.64 16.79 12.12
CA LEU A 399 -19.37 18.13 11.57
C LEU A 399 -17.90 18.48 11.72
N ARG A 400 -17.38 19.27 10.78
CA ARG A 400 -15.96 19.68 10.72
C ARG A 400 -15.86 21.18 10.44
N SER A 401 -14.97 21.88 11.16
CA SER A 401 -14.67 23.30 10.88
C SER A 401 -13.26 23.69 11.31
N TRP A 402 -12.74 24.75 10.71
CA TRP A 402 -11.44 25.33 11.03
C TRP A 402 -11.64 26.54 11.92
N VAL A 403 -10.91 26.61 13.02
CA VAL A 403 -10.99 27.75 13.94
C VAL A 403 -9.59 28.24 14.30
N GLU A 404 -9.47 29.55 14.48
CA GLU A 404 -8.25 30.17 14.98
C GLU A 404 -8.45 30.51 16.45
N ILE A 405 -7.58 30.00 17.32
CA ILE A 405 -7.60 30.29 18.75
C ILE A 405 -6.50 31.31 19.08
N ARG A 406 -6.88 32.44 19.69
CA ARG A 406 -5.98 33.51 20.13
C ARG A 406 -5.88 33.53 21.64
N GLN A 407 -4.69 33.87 22.15
CA GLN A 407 -4.55 34.21 23.56
C GLN A 407 -5.21 35.57 23.84
N PRO A 408 -5.76 35.78 25.04
CA PRO A 408 -6.45 37.02 25.38
C PRO A 408 -5.51 38.22 25.31
N ARG A 409 -6.03 39.36 24.83
CA ARG A 409 -5.34 40.67 24.80
C ARG A 409 -4.04 40.72 23.97
N THR A 410 -3.86 39.83 22.99
CA THR A 410 -2.68 39.86 22.12
C THR A 410 -2.84 40.77 20.91
N ALA A 411 -1.77 41.45 20.50
CA ALA A 411 -1.73 42.39 19.38
C ALA A 411 -1.22 41.75 18.06
N GLY A 412 -1.25 40.42 17.98
CA GLY A 412 -0.77 39.65 16.84
C GLY A 412 -0.41 38.21 17.24
N SER A 413 0.33 37.52 16.39
CA SER A 413 0.78 36.14 16.61
C SER A 413 2.28 35.97 16.38
N ALA A 414 2.88 35.03 17.10
CA ALA A 414 4.22 34.49 16.85
C ALA A 414 4.06 32.99 16.64
N SER A 415 4.32 32.51 15.42
CA SER A 415 4.09 31.11 15.05
C SER A 415 5.40 30.37 14.81
N VAL A 416 5.51 29.19 15.41
CA VAL A 416 6.57 28.22 15.08
C VAL A 416 6.12 27.34 13.93
N LEU A 417 6.96 27.16 12.91
CA LEU A 417 6.70 26.33 11.75
C LEU A 417 7.86 25.37 11.53
N THR A 418 7.61 24.07 11.63
CA THR A 418 8.48 23.07 10.99
C THR A 418 8.31 23.13 9.47
N MET A 419 9.26 22.58 8.73
CA MET A 419 9.13 22.44 7.28
C MET A 419 7.79 21.77 6.91
N ASP A 420 6.96 22.44 6.12
CA ASP A 420 5.61 22.02 5.71
C ASP A 420 4.68 21.56 6.84
N ASN A 421 4.84 22.10 8.05
CA ASN A 421 4.11 21.67 9.25
C ASN A 421 4.25 20.18 9.57
N ARG A 422 5.39 19.58 9.19
CA ARG A 422 5.74 18.21 9.55
C ARG A 422 5.75 18.02 11.07
N THR A 423 5.12 16.96 11.57
CA THR A 423 4.98 16.69 13.00
C THR A 423 5.83 15.54 13.51
N ASP A 424 6.25 14.60 12.67
CA ASP A 424 6.88 13.34 13.13
C ASP A 424 8.33 13.25 12.67
N PHE A 425 9.26 13.05 13.61
CA PHE A 425 10.69 13.00 13.36
C PHE A 425 11.34 11.82 14.09
N GLY A 426 12.42 11.29 13.52
CA GLY A 426 13.22 10.26 14.17
C GLY A 426 14.22 10.83 15.18
N ARG A 427 14.59 10.06 16.21
CA ARG A 427 15.82 10.34 16.96
C ARG A 427 17.01 10.39 15.99
N GLY A 428 17.90 11.36 16.19
CA GLY A 428 19.05 11.57 15.29
C GLY A 428 18.74 12.36 14.02
N GLU A 429 17.47 12.74 13.81
CA GLU A 429 17.05 13.59 12.71
C GLU A 429 17.19 15.07 13.06
N GLU A 430 17.59 15.89 12.09
CA GLU A 430 17.60 17.34 12.25
C GLU A 430 16.19 17.90 12.03
N VAL A 431 15.74 18.82 12.89
CA VAL A 431 14.42 19.46 12.75
C VAL A 431 14.60 20.93 12.41
N PRO A 432 14.60 21.31 11.12
CA PRO A 432 14.56 22.71 10.74
C PRO A 432 13.18 23.31 11.04
N PHE A 433 13.17 24.46 11.69
CA PHE A 433 11.96 25.21 11.98
C PHE A 433 12.17 26.71 11.83
N SER A 434 11.09 27.47 11.81
CA SER A 434 11.13 28.92 11.70
C SER A 434 10.11 29.60 12.61
N VAL A 435 10.40 30.84 12.98
CA VAL A 435 9.48 31.70 13.71
C VAL A 435 9.00 32.82 12.79
N VAL A 436 7.68 32.99 12.71
CA VAL A 436 7.03 34.06 11.95
C VAL A 436 6.20 34.91 12.90
N VAL A 437 6.40 36.22 12.86
CA VAL A 437 5.61 37.18 13.66
C VAL A 437 4.68 37.97 12.75
N ARG A 438 3.38 37.99 13.10
CA ARG A 438 2.36 38.78 12.42
C ARG A 438 1.74 39.79 13.35
N THR A 439 1.78 41.07 12.98
CA THR A 439 1.16 42.17 13.75
C THR A 439 0.70 43.29 12.81
N ARG A 440 -0.01 44.31 13.33
CA ARG A 440 -0.33 45.51 12.54
C ARG A 440 0.91 46.38 12.23
N ASN A 441 1.99 46.24 12.99
CA ASN A 441 3.20 47.06 12.87
C ASN A 441 4.29 46.31 12.09
N ALA A 442 4.21 46.34 10.76
CA ALA A 442 5.18 45.69 9.88
C ALA A 442 6.61 46.25 10.06
N GLY A 443 7.63 45.41 9.84
CA GLY A 443 9.04 45.80 9.82
C GLY A 443 9.72 45.98 11.17
N ARG A 444 8.95 46.08 12.27
CA ARG A 444 9.49 46.16 13.64
C ARG A 444 10.25 44.88 13.99
N LEU A 445 11.46 45.02 14.54
CA LEU A 445 12.20 43.90 15.12
C LEU A 445 11.55 43.48 16.45
N VAL A 446 11.29 42.19 16.59
CA VAL A 446 10.65 41.61 17.76
C VAL A 446 11.54 40.49 18.29
N SER A 447 11.89 40.58 19.56
CA SER A 447 12.69 39.57 20.27
C SER A 447 11.77 38.63 21.06
N GLY A 448 12.07 37.35 21.04
CA GLY A 448 11.36 36.31 21.77
C GLY A 448 12.26 35.16 22.20
N THR A 449 11.68 34.19 22.88
CA THR A 449 12.35 32.96 23.29
C THR A 449 11.59 31.76 22.74
N VAL A 450 12.29 30.82 22.10
CA VAL A 450 11.74 29.54 21.68
C VAL A 450 12.08 28.48 22.71
N HIS A 451 11.16 27.55 22.95
CA HIS A 451 11.37 26.43 23.88
C HIS A 451 11.00 25.11 23.20
N LEU A 452 11.81 24.08 23.43
CA LEU A 452 11.43 22.69 23.23
C LEU A 452 10.94 22.15 24.57
N VAL A 453 9.66 21.75 24.63
CA VAL A 453 9.02 21.31 25.88
C VAL A 453 8.47 19.89 25.76
N GLN A 454 8.51 19.16 26.87
CA GLN A 454 7.80 17.89 27.06
C GLN A 454 6.93 18.01 28.32
N GLY A 455 5.60 17.97 28.15
CA GLY A 455 4.70 18.32 29.23
C GLY A 455 4.93 19.76 29.70
N GLN A 456 5.33 19.92 30.97
CA GLN A 456 5.68 21.24 31.57
C GLN A 456 7.20 21.48 31.64
N ARG A 457 8.02 20.51 31.25
CA ARG A 457 9.48 20.60 31.35
C ARG A 457 10.08 21.22 30.08
N THR A 458 10.86 22.28 30.23
CA THR A 458 11.70 22.84 29.18
C THR A 458 12.99 22.02 29.06
N LEU A 459 13.25 21.50 27.86
CA LEU A 459 14.43 20.68 27.56
C LEU A 459 15.51 21.49 26.84
N ALA A 460 15.08 22.42 25.99
CA ALA A 460 15.98 23.34 25.31
C ALA A 460 15.31 24.71 25.11
N GLU A 461 16.09 25.78 25.08
CA GLU A 461 15.60 27.15 24.87
C GLU A 461 16.57 28.03 24.08
N GLY A 462 16.07 28.96 23.27
CA GLY A 462 16.91 29.86 22.50
C GLY A 462 16.27 31.21 22.25
N LYS A 463 17.10 32.24 22.09
CA LYS A 463 16.62 33.58 21.72
C LYS A 463 16.42 33.67 20.22
N VAL A 464 15.36 34.36 19.81
CA VAL A 464 15.06 34.63 18.39
C VAL A 464 14.74 36.10 18.19
N GLU A 465 15.25 36.68 17.11
CA GLU A 465 14.86 38.00 16.63
C GLU A 465 14.26 37.88 15.23
N VAL A 466 13.07 38.46 15.04
CA VAL A 466 12.33 38.36 13.79
C VAL A 466 11.66 39.69 13.47
N LYS A 467 11.67 40.07 12.20
CA LYS A 467 10.95 41.27 11.73
C LYS A 467 9.47 40.94 11.57
N ALA A 468 8.60 41.72 12.21
CA ALA A 468 7.16 41.56 12.11
C ALA A 468 6.68 41.71 10.65
N ASN A 469 5.85 40.77 10.18
CA ASN A 469 5.39 40.64 8.79
C ASN A 469 6.53 40.52 7.76
N GLY A 470 7.74 40.17 8.20
CA GLY A 470 8.92 40.00 7.35
C GLY A 470 9.21 38.52 7.05
N LEU A 471 10.45 38.26 6.62
CA LEU A 471 10.94 36.91 6.42
C LEU A 471 10.98 36.13 7.75
N PRO A 472 10.72 34.80 7.73
CA PRO A 472 10.84 33.95 8.90
C PRO A 472 12.27 33.94 9.45
N ALA A 473 12.41 33.85 10.78
CA ALA A 473 13.69 33.55 11.42
C ALA A 473 13.88 32.03 11.51
N GLY A 474 14.88 31.48 10.81
CA GLY A 474 15.18 30.05 10.81
C GLY A 474 16.00 29.61 12.02
N LEU A 475 15.65 28.47 12.61
CA LEU A 475 16.37 27.77 13.67
C LEU A 475 16.36 26.26 13.37
N VAL A 476 17.15 25.51 14.13
CA VAL A 476 17.29 24.06 13.96
C VAL A 476 17.32 23.37 15.32
N LEU A 477 16.60 22.25 15.47
CA LEU A 477 16.94 21.26 16.51
C LEU A 477 18.01 20.32 15.93
N PRO A 478 19.23 20.33 16.48
CA PRO A 478 20.32 19.54 15.90
C PRO A 478 20.09 18.04 16.11
N ARG A 479 20.63 17.23 15.20
CA ARG A 479 20.55 15.75 15.24
C ARG A 479 20.89 15.16 16.59
N ARG A 480 21.91 15.71 17.28
CA ARG A 480 22.33 15.22 18.59
C ARG A 480 21.31 15.50 19.68
N LEU A 481 20.64 16.65 19.65
CA LEU A 481 19.58 16.97 20.60
C LEU A 481 18.42 15.97 20.42
N THR A 482 17.96 15.76 19.20
CA THR A 482 16.86 14.81 18.93
C THR A 482 17.26 13.37 19.23
N ALA A 483 18.51 12.95 18.99
CA ALA A 483 19.04 11.64 19.39
C ALA A 483 18.97 11.41 20.90
N ALA A 484 19.11 12.47 21.69
CA ALA A 484 19.09 12.44 23.14
C ALA A 484 17.69 12.59 23.76
N LEU A 485 16.63 12.76 22.96
CA LEU A 485 15.26 12.73 23.43
C LEU A 485 14.76 11.28 23.53
N THR A 486 13.94 10.97 24.53
CA THR A 486 13.14 9.73 24.50
C THR A 486 12.09 9.81 23.39
N THR A 487 11.55 8.67 22.99
CA THR A 487 10.37 8.67 22.12
C THR A 487 9.17 9.32 22.82
N GLY A 488 8.28 9.97 22.07
CA GLY A 488 7.05 10.57 22.57
C GLY A 488 6.71 11.94 21.96
N ASP A 489 5.72 12.60 22.57
CA ASP A 489 5.20 13.89 22.11
C ASP A 489 5.92 15.08 22.79
N TYR A 490 6.23 16.09 21.99
CA TYR A 490 6.92 17.32 22.34
C TYR A 490 6.21 18.52 21.69
N LYS A 491 6.57 19.73 22.11
CA LYS A 491 6.14 20.97 21.44
C LYS A 491 7.31 21.93 21.29
N LEU A 492 7.39 22.58 20.15
CA LEU A 492 8.13 23.83 20.00
C LEU A 492 7.19 24.99 20.27
N THR A 493 7.48 25.77 21.29
CA THR A 493 6.72 26.95 21.68
C THR A 493 7.55 28.21 21.44
N VAL A 494 6.88 29.35 21.31
CA VAL A 494 7.53 30.65 21.23
C VAL A 494 6.84 31.62 22.19
N GLU A 495 7.63 32.30 23.00
CA GLU A 495 7.19 33.36 23.89
C GLU A 495 7.64 34.71 23.33
N VAL A 496 6.66 35.54 22.99
CA VAL A 496 6.87 36.94 22.59
C VAL A 496 5.87 37.80 23.33
N ARG A 497 6.37 38.83 24.02
CA ARG A 497 5.54 39.70 24.85
C ARG A 497 4.41 40.34 24.04
N GLY A 498 3.17 40.08 24.47
CA GLY A 498 1.96 40.69 23.90
C GLY A 498 1.46 40.06 22.59
N LEU A 499 2.04 38.93 22.15
CA LEU A 499 1.59 38.17 20.98
C LEU A 499 1.05 36.79 21.40
N THR A 500 0.16 36.23 20.59
CA THR A 500 -0.27 34.84 20.74
C THR A 500 0.87 33.92 20.31
N GLY A 501 1.42 33.14 21.24
CA GLY A 501 2.44 32.12 20.94
C GLY A 501 1.80 30.86 20.34
N VAL A 502 2.01 30.60 19.05
CA VAL A 502 1.43 29.46 18.34
C VAL A 502 2.48 28.34 18.22
N PRO A 503 2.26 27.19 18.87
CA PRO A 503 3.26 26.12 18.89
C PRO A 503 3.29 25.31 17.59
N ALA A 504 4.36 24.51 17.45
CA ALA A 504 4.43 23.38 16.53
C ALA A 504 4.51 22.09 17.37
N PRO A 505 3.51 21.18 17.28
CA PRO A 505 3.61 19.87 17.92
C PRO A 505 4.65 19.02 17.19
N LEU A 506 5.38 18.21 17.96
CA LEU A 506 6.40 17.30 17.47
C LEU A 506 6.20 15.92 18.09
N THR A 507 6.44 14.87 17.32
CA THR A 507 6.56 13.49 17.80
C THR A 507 7.97 13.04 17.47
N ILE A 508 8.69 12.55 18.47
CA ILE A 508 10.00 11.92 18.27
C ILE A 508 9.80 10.41 18.39
N GLY A 509 10.03 9.69 17.29
CA GLY A 509 10.01 8.22 17.27
C GLY A 509 11.40 7.61 17.46
N PRO A 510 11.54 6.27 17.48
CA PRO A 510 12.85 5.60 17.63
C PRO A 510 13.90 6.03 16.59
N GLY A 511 13.46 6.50 15.42
CA GLY A 511 14.32 6.95 14.33
C GLY A 511 14.80 5.81 13.43
N MET A 512 15.53 6.18 12.39
CA MET A 512 16.05 5.24 11.40
C MET A 512 17.28 4.50 11.95
N GLU A 513 17.19 3.18 12.04
CA GLU A 513 18.34 2.31 12.23
C GLU A 513 18.48 1.43 10.99
N LYS A 514 19.62 1.54 10.31
CA LYS A 514 19.89 0.69 9.14
C LYS A 514 20.01 -0.75 9.60
N THR A 515 19.07 -1.59 9.16
CA THR A 515 19.11 -3.03 9.34
C THR A 515 19.72 -3.67 8.10
N ALA A 516 20.50 -4.73 8.31
CA ALA A 516 20.94 -5.57 7.20
C ALA A 516 19.81 -6.49 6.69
N PHE A 517 18.74 -6.66 7.47
CA PHE A 517 17.64 -7.58 7.17
C PHE A 517 16.29 -6.86 7.03
N HIS A 518 15.61 -7.09 5.90
CA HIS A 518 14.33 -6.46 5.61
C HIS A 518 13.13 -7.39 5.83
N THR A 519 12.13 -6.90 6.56
CA THR A 519 10.77 -7.44 6.59
C THR A 519 9.92 -6.55 5.68
N VAL A 520 9.50 -7.08 4.54
CA VAL A 520 8.99 -6.29 3.40
C VAL A 520 7.47 -6.37 3.28
N GLN A 521 6.80 -5.25 3.02
CA GLN A 521 5.43 -5.24 2.49
C GLN A 521 5.41 -4.49 1.14
N TYR A 522 4.96 -5.17 0.09
CA TYR A 522 5.15 -4.75 -1.30
C TYR A 522 3.81 -4.46 -2.01
N GLY A 523 3.60 -3.23 -2.46
CA GLY A 523 2.34 -2.68 -2.98
C GLY A 523 2.30 -2.63 -4.50
N ASP A 524 2.19 -3.79 -5.13
CA ASP A 524 2.15 -3.91 -6.59
C ASP A 524 0.81 -3.42 -7.19
N TYR A 525 -0.30 -4.01 -6.71
CA TYR A 525 -1.65 -3.85 -7.27
C TYR A 525 -2.47 -2.69 -6.68
N GLY A 526 -1.82 -1.83 -5.90
CA GLY A 526 -2.45 -0.67 -5.28
C GLY A 526 -1.56 -0.03 -4.22
N PRO A 527 -1.84 1.23 -3.85
CA PRO A 527 -1.10 1.88 -2.79
C PRO A 527 -1.36 1.19 -1.45
N ILE A 528 -0.30 0.82 -0.74
CA ILE A 528 -0.34 0.40 0.66
C ILE A 528 -0.50 1.63 1.56
N TYR A 529 0.10 2.76 1.18
CA TYR A 529 -0.08 4.02 1.91
C TYR A 529 -1.54 4.48 1.88
N PRO A 530 -2.04 5.11 2.96
CA PRO A 530 -3.44 5.43 3.08
C PRO A 530 -3.85 6.64 2.23
N GLN A 531 -5.05 6.56 1.65
CA GLN A 531 -5.74 7.71 1.07
C GLN A 531 -6.52 8.43 2.17
N ALA A 532 -6.36 9.75 2.27
CA ALA A 532 -7.04 10.56 3.28
C ALA A 532 -7.29 11.98 2.77
N ASP A 533 -8.24 12.68 3.40
CA ASP A 533 -8.47 14.10 3.18
C ASP A 533 -7.70 14.94 4.22
N ALA A 534 -7.73 16.27 4.08
CA ALA A 534 -7.11 17.22 5.03
C ALA A 534 -7.54 17.04 6.50
N TRP A 535 -8.72 16.47 6.74
CA TRP A 535 -9.31 16.29 8.06
C TRP A 535 -8.97 14.95 8.69
N THR A 536 -8.67 13.93 7.89
CA THR A 536 -8.40 12.58 8.40
C THR A 536 -6.95 12.16 8.22
N ALA A 537 -6.16 12.85 7.39
CA ALA A 537 -4.78 12.44 7.11
C ALA A 537 -3.91 12.27 8.36
N PRO A 538 -3.89 13.17 9.37
CA PRO A 538 -3.07 12.96 10.55
C PRO A 538 -3.41 11.67 11.32
N ASP A 539 -4.69 11.28 11.35
CA ASP A 539 -5.13 10.07 12.05
C ASP A 539 -4.83 8.82 11.24
N VAL A 540 -5.19 8.83 9.95
CA VAL A 540 -5.11 7.64 9.10
C VAL A 540 -3.66 7.31 8.80
N THR A 541 -2.82 8.30 8.54
CA THR A 541 -1.39 8.09 8.26
C THR A 541 -0.64 7.60 9.50
N PHE A 542 -0.97 8.13 10.68
CA PHE A 542 -0.40 7.65 11.93
C PHE A 542 -0.88 6.24 12.26
N ALA A 543 -2.18 5.97 12.20
CA ALA A 543 -2.72 4.64 12.47
C ALA A 543 -2.14 3.60 11.49
N HIS A 544 -1.91 4.00 10.24
CA HIS A 544 -1.21 3.17 9.27
C HIS A 544 0.24 2.89 9.70
N ALA A 545 1.04 3.91 10.01
CA ALA A 545 2.42 3.72 10.43
C ALA A 545 2.54 2.91 11.74
N GLU A 546 1.66 3.15 12.70
CA GLU A 546 1.59 2.38 13.94
C GLU A 546 1.23 0.91 13.66
N ARG A 547 0.24 0.67 12.79
CA ARG A 547 -0.13 -0.69 12.38
C ARG A 547 1.04 -1.40 11.71
N THR A 548 1.72 -0.72 10.79
CA THR A 548 2.88 -1.25 10.07
C THR A 548 4.02 -1.60 11.05
N ALA A 549 4.31 -0.73 12.01
CA ALA A 549 5.28 -1.00 13.08
C ALA A 549 4.86 -2.18 13.96
N ARG A 550 3.58 -2.29 14.34
CA ARG A 550 3.04 -3.42 15.13
C ARG A 550 3.06 -4.74 14.37
N LEU A 551 2.93 -4.70 13.04
CA LEU A 551 3.13 -5.86 12.18
C LEU A 551 4.61 -6.22 12.01
N GLY A 552 5.52 -5.34 12.43
CA GLY A 552 6.96 -5.56 12.35
C GLY A 552 7.56 -5.37 10.96
N PHE A 553 6.86 -4.74 10.02
CA PHE A 553 7.47 -4.39 8.72
C PHE A 553 8.41 -3.20 8.87
N ASN A 554 9.55 -3.26 8.17
CA ASN A 554 10.59 -2.24 8.21
C ASN A 554 10.95 -1.72 6.81
N LEU A 555 10.42 -2.33 5.75
CA LEU A 555 10.56 -1.85 4.38
C LEU A 555 9.20 -1.93 3.66
N LEU A 556 8.72 -0.78 3.20
CA LEU A 556 7.47 -0.61 2.48
C LEU A 556 7.83 -0.26 1.04
N VAL A 557 7.16 -0.87 0.08
CA VAL A 557 7.44 -0.64 -1.34
C VAL A 557 6.14 -0.31 -2.05
N ASP A 558 6.00 0.89 -2.62
CA ASP A 558 4.74 1.37 -3.21
C ASP A 558 4.95 1.87 -4.64
N ARG A 559 3.97 1.69 -5.52
CA ARG A 559 4.03 2.14 -6.92
C ARG A 559 3.77 3.63 -7.10
N LEU A 560 4.66 4.46 -6.57
CA LEU A 560 4.55 5.93 -6.62
C LEU A 560 4.90 6.55 -7.98
N GLY A 561 5.58 5.82 -8.87
CA GLY A 561 5.95 6.29 -10.20
C GLY A 561 4.83 6.19 -11.24
N ASP A 562 3.80 5.37 -11.01
CA ASP A 562 2.65 5.21 -11.92
C ASP A 562 1.73 6.45 -11.87
N PRO A 563 1.36 7.07 -13.01
CA PRO A 563 0.39 8.16 -13.07
C PRO A 563 -0.91 7.90 -12.29
N ASN A 564 -1.44 6.68 -12.33
CA ASN A 564 -2.69 6.32 -11.64
C ASN A 564 -2.56 6.37 -10.11
N GLN A 565 -1.35 6.17 -9.60
CA GLN A 565 -1.04 6.22 -8.17
C GLN A 565 -0.33 7.54 -7.77
N SER A 566 0.17 8.30 -8.75
CA SER A 566 0.91 9.56 -8.57
C SER A 566 0.05 10.72 -8.06
N GLY A 567 -1.28 10.55 -8.03
CA GLY A 567 -2.21 11.44 -7.33
C GLY A 567 -1.81 11.70 -5.87
N ALA A 568 -0.95 10.83 -5.30
CA ALA A 568 -0.29 11.02 -4.01
C ALA A 568 0.37 12.40 -3.81
N LEU A 569 0.89 13.00 -4.89
CA LEU A 569 1.54 14.31 -4.88
C LEU A 569 0.68 15.44 -5.48
N ASN A 570 -0.60 15.19 -5.79
CA ASN A 570 -1.46 16.21 -6.39
C ASN A 570 -1.87 17.25 -5.34
N ILE A 571 -1.09 18.33 -5.28
CA ILE A 571 -1.26 19.40 -4.31
C ILE A 571 -2.50 20.27 -4.59
N ASP A 572 -2.95 20.38 -5.83
CA ASP A 572 -4.09 21.22 -6.19
C ASP A 572 -5.40 20.64 -5.66
N ARG A 573 -5.58 19.31 -5.81
CA ARG A 573 -6.70 18.59 -5.20
C ARG A 573 -6.70 18.74 -3.68
N TRP A 574 -5.52 18.67 -3.07
CA TRP A 574 -5.35 18.85 -1.63
C TRP A 574 -5.68 20.28 -1.18
N ARG A 575 -5.20 21.29 -1.92
CA ARG A 575 -5.33 22.71 -1.57
C ARG A 575 -6.69 23.32 -1.89
N ALA A 576 -7.46 22.75 -2.81
CA ALA A 576 -8.78 23.28 -3.19
C ALA A 576 -9.71 23.52 -1.99
N GLY A 577 -9.60 22.71 -0.93
CA GLY A 577 -10.38 22.87 0.31
C GLY A 577 -9.93 24.00 1.25
N PHE A 578 -8.76 24.61 1.03
CA PHE A 578 -8.16 25.57 1.97
C PHE A 578 -8.16 27.02 1.49
N GLY A 579 -8.48 27.27 0.22
CA GLY A 579 -8.41 28.61 -0.40
C GLY A 579 -9.11 29.71 0.42
N PRO A 580 -10.38 29.53 0.88
CA PRO A 580 -11.06 30.51 1.72
C PRO A 580 -10.35 30.76 3.06
N LEU A 581 -9.89 29.71 3.73
CA LEU A 581 -9.19 29.80 5.01
C LEU A 581 -7.86 30.55 4.85
N GLN A 582 -7.08 30.23 3.82
CA GLN A 582 -5.81 30.89 3.56
C GLN A 582 -6.00 32.38 3.27
N LYS A 583 -6.98 32.74 2.42
CA LYS A 583 -7.32 34.15 2.13
C LYS A 583 -7.74 34.90 3.39
N ARG A 584 -8.53 34.28 4.28
CA ARG A 584 -8.91 34.87 5.58
C ARG A 584 -7.67 35.14 6.44
N LEU A 585 -6.79 34.14 6.59
CA LEU A 585 -5.55 34.26 7.35
C LEU A 585 -4.62 35.33 6.77
N GLU A 586 -4.54 35.46 5.45
CA GLU A 586 -3.76 36.50 4.77
C GLU A 586 -4.32 37.90 5.07
N ALA A 587 -5.64 38.08 4.96
CA ALA A 587 -6.32 39.36 5.15
C ALA A 587 -6.27 39.91 6.59
N ASP A 588 -6.20 39.05 7.61
CA ASP A 588 -6.11 39.48 9.00
C ASP A 588 -4.63 39.59 9.47
N PRO A 589 -4.09 40.81 9.71
CA PRO A 589 -2.71 41.00 10.16
C PRO A 589 -2.44 40.50 11.59
N LEU A 590 -3.49 40.20 12.37
CA LEU A 590 -3.38 39.64 13.71
C LEU A 590 -3.46 38.11 13.72
N ALA A 591 -3.84 37.51 12.59
CA ALA A 591 -4.01 36.07 12.51
C ALA A 591 -2.68 35.32 12.58
N VAL A 592 -2.79 34.00 12.77
CA VAL A 592 -1.65 33.08 12.58
C VAL A 592 -1.14 33.15 11.14
N THR A 593 0.08 32.66 10.89
CA THR A 593 0.60 32.59 9.50
C THR A 593 -0.36 31.80 8.61
N PRO A 594 -0.59 32.20 7.35
CA PRO A 594 -1.36 31.40 6.40
C PRO A 594 -0.67 30.06 6.14
N TRP A 595 0.66 29.99 6.35
CA TRP A 595 1.46 28.78 6.23
C TRP A 595 1.07 27.70 7.25
N LYS A 596 0.35 28.01 8.34
CA LYS A 596 -0.23 26.97 9.22
C LYS A 596 -1.34 26.16 8.55
N ALA A 597 -1.93 26.67 7.47
CA ALA A 597 -2.92 25.93 6.67
C ALA A 597 -2.27 25.09 5.55
N ALA A 598 -0.95 25.21 5.32
CA ALA A 598 -0.22 24.41 4.36
C ALA A 598 0.11 23.03 4.94
N LEU A 599 -0.90 22.17 5.06
CA LEU A 599 -0.73 20.82 5.57
C LEU A 599 0.01 19.93 4.55
N PRO A 600 0.90 19.03 5.02
CA PRO A 600 1.60 18.09 4.15
C PRO A 600 0.62 17.08 3.55
N LEU A 601 0.95 16.52 2.39
CA LEU A 601 0.10 15.51 1.73
C LEU A 601 0.06 14.20 2.54
N PRO A 602 -0.96 13.34 2.37
CA PRO A 602 -1.04 12.07 3.10
C PRO A 602 0.19 11.18 2.95
N LEU A 603 0.79 11.13 1.74
CA LEU A 603 2.04 10.41 1.49
C LEU A 603 3.21 10.99 2.29
N GLU A 604 3.31 12.32 2.35
CA GLU A 604 4.37 13.02 3.09
C GLU A 604 4.23 12.83 4.61
N GLN A 605 3.00 12.87 5.12
CA GLN A 605 2.70 12.53 6.52
C GLN A 605 3.05 11.08 6.83
N THR A 606 2.75 10.16 5.92
CA THR A 606 3.12 8.74 6.05
C THR A 606 4.64 8.57 6.12
N LEU A 607 5.40 9.20 5.21
CA LEU A 607 6.87 9.16 5.23
C LEU A 607 7.49 9.84 6.45
N SER A 608 6.85 10.89 6.96
CA SER A 608 7.21 11.52 8.22
C SER A 608 7.06 10.54 9.39
N ALA A 609 5.92 9.85 9.45
CA ALA A 609 5.63 8.85 10.48
C ALA A 609 6.55 7.62 10.35
N TYR A 610 6.88 7.20 9.13
CA TYR A 610 7.87 6.15 8.87
C TYR A 610 9.28 6.53 9.32
N SER A 611 9.70 7.77 9.02
CA SER A 611 11.01 8.29 9.45
C SER A 611 11.12 8.31 10.97
N ALA A 612 10.03 8.64 11.66
CA ALA A 612 9.93 8.54 13.11
C ALA A 612 9.95 7.08 13.59
N GLY A 613 9.19 6.20 12.93
CA GLY A 613 9.01 4.79 13.30
C GLY A 613 10.16 3.85 12.95
N GLY A 614 11.19 4.30 12.23
CA GLY A 614 12.29 3.44 11.76
C GLY A 614 11.88 2.52 10.62
N ILE A 615 10.97 2.98 9.76
CA ILE A 615 10.44 2.24 8.62
C ILE A 615 10.99 2.87 7.34
N GLU A 616 11.59 2.06 6.47
CA GLU A 616 12.04 2.49 5.15
C GLU A 616 10.92 2.38 4.10
N GLN A 617 10.99 3.23 3.08
CA GLN A 617 10.11 3.23 1.92
C GLN A 617 10.94 3.22 0.64
N MET A 618 10.61 2.31 -0.28
CA MET A 618 11.02 2.37 -1.69
C MET A 618 9.82 2.66 -2.59
N ALA A 619 10.08 3.30 -3.73
CA ALA A 619 9.07 3.55 -4.75
C ALA A 619 9.22 2.60 -5.94
N ILE A 620 8.12 2.22 -6.59
CA ILE A 620 8.10 1.51 -7.87
C ILE A 620 7.87 2.50 -9.00
N LEU A 621 8.77 2.51 -9.99
CA LEU A 621 8.77 3.51 -11.06
C LEU A 621 7.78 3.17 -12.19
N MET A 622 7.90 1.97 -12.74
CA MET A 622 7.11 1.50 -13.88
C MET A 622 5.78 0.90 -13.43
N MET A 623 4.86 0.61 -14.36
CA MET A 623 3.71 -0.26 -14.09
C MET A 623 4.15 -1.73 -13.94
N ASN A 624 3.26 -2.56 -13.41
CA ASN A 624 3.48 -4.00 -13.45
C ASN A 624 3.48 -4.51 -14.90
N ASP A 625 4.17 -5.62 -15.16
CA ASP A 625 4.35 -6.18 -16.51
C ASP A 625 4.89 -5.17 -17.55
N ALA A 626 5.81 -4.32 -17.11
CA ALA A 626 6.41 -3.26 -17.92
C ALA A 626 7.18 -3.80 -19.14
N GLY A 627 7.17 -3.09 -20.27
CA GLY A 627 7.87 -3.51 -21.48
C GLY A 627 9.34 -3.07 -21.53
N LEU A 628 10.23 -3.96 -21.99
CA LEU A 628 11.60 -3.65 -22.40
C LEU A 628 11.80 -3.90 -23.92
N PRO A 629 12.62 -3.09 -24.62
CA PRO A 629 13.31 -1.88 -24.13
C PRO A 629 12.31 -0.78 -23.73
N LEU A 630 12.75 0.19 -22.93
CA LEU A 630 11.90 1.27 -22.41
C LEU A 630 11.17 2.01 -23.55
N GLY A 631 9.89 2.31 -23.37
CA GLY A 631 9.02 2.89 -24.41
C GLY A 631 8.53 1.90 -25.46
N GLY A 632 8.96 0.63 -25.38
CA GLY A 632 8.44 -0.47 -26.19
C GLY A 632 6.99 -0.86 -25.83
N PRO A 633 6.42 -1.85 -26.53
CA PRO A 633 5.10 -2.37 -26.18
C PRO A 633 5.12 -3.05 -24.79
N GLY A 634 4.00 -2.94 -24.08
CA GLY A 634 3.81 -3.51 -22.74
C GLY A 634 2.66 -2.79 -22.03
N PHE A 635 2.52 -3.05 -20.73
CA PHE A 635 1.54 -2.35 -19.88
C PHE A 635 1.98 -0.92 -19.56
N ASP A 636 3.28 -0.69 -19.41
CA ASP A 636 3.85 0.66 -19.35
C ASP A 636 4.39 1.09 -20.71
N ARG A 637 3.74 2.07 -21.34
CA ARG A 637 4.13 2.62 -22.66
C ARG A 637 4.83 3.97 -22.55
N ARG A 638 5.18 4.41 -21.35
CA ARG A 638 5.86 5.69 -21.15
C ARG A 638 7.25 5.66 -21.78
N LYS A 639 7.61 6.76 -22.43
CA LYS A 639 8.96 6.97 -22.97
C LYS A 639 9.96 7.18 -21.84
N PRO A 640 11.27 6.93 -22.08
CA PRO A 640 12.32 7.17 -21.07
C PRO A 640 12.23 8.56 -20.42
N GLU A 641 11.95 9.62 -21.19
CA GLU A 641 11.90 10.99 -20.67
C GLU A 641 10.74 11.17 -19.66
N GLN A 642 9.60 10.51 -19.90
CA GLN A 642 8.45 10.55 -19.00
C GLN A 642 8.72 9.78 -17.70
N LEU A 643 9.47 8.68 -17.78
CA LEU A 643 9.92 7.93 -16.60
C LEU A 643 10.90 8.76 -15.77
N LEU A 644 11.86 9.45 -16.42
CA LEU A 644 12.79 10.35 -15.75
C LEU A 644 12.10 11.56 -15.12
N GLU A 645 11.03 12.09 -15.73
CA GLU A 645 10.20 13.13 -15.14
C GLU A 645 9.53 12.64 -13.84
N ALA A 646 8.91 11.45 -13.88
CA ALA A 646 8.30 10.85 -12.70
C ALA A 646 9.33 10.59 -11.59
N LEU A 647 10.48 9.99 -11.95
CA LEU A 647 11.61 9.75 -11.06
C LEU A 647 12.09 11.05 -10.39
N THR A 648 12.24 12.12 -11.18
CA THR A 648 12.68 13.45 -10.71
C THR A 648 11.67 14.05 -9.74
N ARG A 649 10.40 14.09 -10.15
CA ARG A 649 9.31 14.70 -9.37
C ARG A 649 9.17 14.04 -8.00
N ILE A 650 9.09 12.71 -7.98
CA ILE A 650 8.93 11.93 -6.76
C ILE A 650 10.18 12.05 -5.88
N THR A 651 11.39 11.83 -6.43
CA THR A 651 12.63 11.91 -5.66
C THR A 651 12.83 13.30 -5.04
N THR A 652 12.52 14.37 -5.79
CA THR A 652 12.65 15.75 -5.27
C THR A 652 11.71 16.01 -4.10
N ALA A 653 10.47 15.52 -4.17
CA ALA A 653 9.50 15.67 -3.09
C ALA A 653 9.88 14.85 -1.84
N LEU A 654 10.44 13.64 -2.04
CA LEU A 654 10.59 12.66 -0.97
C LEU A 654 11.98 12.58 -0.33
N LYS A 655 13.06 13.03 -1.01
CA LYS A 655 14.45 12.89 -0.52
C LYS A 655 14.77 13.54 0.82
N ARG A 656 13.89 14.42 1.30
CA ARG A 656 14.00 15.09 2.61
C ARG A 656 13.54 14.22 3.78
N TYR A 657 12.81 13.13 3.51
CA TYR A 657 12.36 12.19 4.53
C TYR A 657 13.38 11.05 4.64
N PRO A 658 14.01 10.83 5.81
CA PRO A 658 14.96 9.73 6.00
C PRO A 658 14.41 8.34 5.66
N ALA A 659 13.10 8.14 5.77
CA ALA A 659 12.44 6.91 5.34
C ALA A 659 12.54 6.64 3.84
N PHE A 660 12.66 7.67 2.98
CA PHE A 660 12.73 7.45 1.53
C PHE A 660 14.11 6.91 1.14
N ARG A 661 14.14 5.61 0.86
CA ARG A 661 15.36 4.81 0.67
C ARG A 661 15.80 4.73 -0.79
N GLY A 662 14.85 4.75 -1.73
CA GLY A 662 15.15 4.67 -3.15
C GLY A 662 14.05 4.00 -3.97
N TRP A 663 14.44 3.20 -4.97
CA TRP A 663 13.56 2.73 -6.04
C TRP A 663 13.71 1.25 -6.34
N SER A 664 12.60 0.50 -6.42
CA SER A 664 12.53 -0.75 -7.19
C SER A 664 11.90 -0.40 -8.55
N TRP A 665 12.66 -0.22 -9.63
CA TRP A 665 12.08 0.47 -10.79
C TRP A 665 11.01 -0.35 -11.54
N SER A 666 10.95 -1.67 -11.37
CA SER A 666 9.87 -2.53 -11.90
C SER A 666 9.63 -3.76 -11.02
N SER A 667 8.36 -4.18 -10.95
CA SER A 667 7.88 -5.36 -10.20
C SER A 667 7.77 -6.63 -11.05
N ASN A 668 7.86 -6.51 -12.37
CA ASN A 668 7.87 -7.59 -13.35
C ASN A 668 8.05 -6.93 -14.73
N TRP A 669 9.15 -7.16 -15.46
CA TRP A 669 9.38 -6.54 -16.77
C TRP A 669 9.51 -7.56 -17.90
N TRP A 670 9.00 -7.30 -19.09
CA TRP A 670 9.01 -8.27 -20.19
C TRP A 670 9.59 -7.68 -21.46
N VAL A 671 10.38 -8.48 -22.16
CA VAL A 671 10.74 -8.22 -23.56
C VAL A 671 9.58 -8.75 -24.41
N PHE A 672 8.65 -7.89 -24.85
CA PHE A 672 7.46 -8.33 -25.60
C PHE A 672 7.73 -8.48 -27.11
N GLN A 673 8.57 -7.61 -27.64
CA GLN A 673 9.10 -7.68 -29.01
C GLN A 673 10.60 -7.97 -28.94
N ASN A 674 11.24 -8.31 -30.06
CA ASN A 674 12.69 -8.54 -30.11
C ASN A 674 13.17 -9.77 -29.30
N ARG A 675 12.39 -10.85 -29.26
CA ARG A 675 12.84 -12.15 -28.70
C ARG A 675 13.60 -12.99 -29.73
N GLY A 676 14.57 -13.77 -29.25
CA GLY A 676 15.37 -14.67 -30.08
C GLY A 676 15.97 -13.94 -31.29
N ALA A 677 15.75 -14.47 -32.49
CA ALA A 677 16.25 -13.88 -33.73
C ALA A 677 15.72 -12.46 -34.02
N GLN A 678 14.59 -12.06 -33.43
CA GLN A 678 14.04 -10.72 -33.62
C GLN A 678 14.83 -9.65 -32.85
N ALA A 679 15.73 -10.03 -31.96
CA ALA A 679 16.64 -9.09 -31.29
C ALA A 679 17.75 -8.57 -32.22
N ALA A 680 18.00 -9.23 -33.34
CA ALA A 680 19.04 -8.85 -34.28
C ALA A 680 18.80 -7.45 -34.86
N LYS A 681 19.88 -6.66 -35.01
CA LYS A 681 19.81 -5.27 -35.47
C LYS A 681 19.72 -5.16 -36.99
N THR A 682 20.09 -6.21 -37.73
CA THR A 682 20.01 -6.26 -39.19
C THR A 682 19.39 -7.57 -39.71
N PRO A 683 18.83 -7.57 -40.94
CA PRO A 683 18.32 -8.80 -41.57
C PRO A 683 19.39 -9.90 -41.74
N GLU A 684 20.64 -9.52 -42.01
CA GLU A 684 21.77 -10.45 -42.17
C GLU A 684 22.10 -11.11 -40.83
N GLU A 685 22.17 -10.31 -39.76
CA GLU A 685 22.42 -10.80 -38.41
C GLU A 685 21.29 -11.74 -37.94
N LYS A 686 20.03 -11.41 -38.26
CA LYS A 686 18.88 -12.26 -37.99
C LYS A 686 18.97 -13.60 -38.70
N THR A 687 19.35 -13.58 -39.99
CA THR A 687 19.51 -14.80 -40.80
C THR A 687 20.65 -15.67 -40.26
N ALA A 688 21.78 -15.04 -39.92
CA ALA A 688 22.92 -15.71 -39.29
C ALA A 688 22.54 -16.34 -37.94
N TYR A 689 21.79 -15.62 -37.10
CA TYR A 689 21.29 -16.15 -35.83
C TYR A 689 20.42 -17.39 -36.02
N ILE A 690 19.47 -17.37 -36.97
CA ILE A 690 18.58 -18.51 -37.23
C ILE A 690 19.38 -19.74 -37.69
N ALA A 691 20.36 -19.53 -38.57
CA ALA A 691 21.25 -20.59 -39.03
C ALA A 691 22.11 -21.15 -37.89
N ALA A 692 22.68 -20.26 -37.07
CA ALA A 692 23.50 -20.62 -35.92
C ALA A 692 22.72 -21.34 -34.82
N ASP A 693 21.51 -20.88 -34.46
CA ASP A 693 20.69 -21.51 -33.41
C ASP A 693 20.27 -22.92 -33.85
N ARG A 694 19.89 -23.08 -35.13
CA ARG A 694 19.66 -24.41 -35.70
C ARG A 694 20.91 -25.28 -35.64
N HIS A 695 22.04 -24.76 -36.11
CA HIS A 695 23.30 -25.51 -36.10
C HIS A 695 23.69 -25.92 -34.68
N ALA A 696 23.59 -25.03 -33.70
CA ALA A 696 23.85 -25.32 -32.29
C ALA A 696 22.90 -26.40 -31.73
N ARG A 697 21.61 -26.36 -32.05
CA ARG A 697 20.65 -27.41 -31.65
C ARG A 697 20.96 -28.76 -32.29
N ASP A 698 21.39 -28.77 -33.54
CA ASP A 698 21.65 -29.99 -34.30
C ASP A 698 23.00 -30.62 -33.93
N THR A 699 24.08 -29.84 -33.89
CA THR A 699 25.47 -30.32 -33.73
C THR A 699 26.04 -30.10 -32.34
N GLY A 700 25.54 -29.11 -31.61
CA GLY A 700 26.09 -28.68 -30.32
C GLY A 700 27.17 -27.61 -30.47
N SER A 701 27.59 -27.25 -31.68
CA SER A 701 28.60 -26.21 -31.89
C SER A 701 28.05 -24.82 -31.56
N TRP A 702 28.87 -23.96 -30.94
CA TRP A 702 28.48 -22.59 -30.62
C TRP A 702 28.94 -21.59 -31.69
N ASP A 703 28.12 -20.59 -31.99
CA ASP A 703 28.48 -19.49 -32.88
C ASP A 703 28.41 -18.14 -32.13
N PRO A 704 29.43 -17.27 -32.23
CA PRO A 704 29.43 -15.95 -31.60
C PRO A 704 28.22 -15.05 -31.93
N VAL A 705 27.51 -15.27 -33.05
CA VAL A 705 26.28 -14.51 -33.36
C VAL A 705 25.19 -14.72 -32.32
N LEU A 706 25.14 -15.91 -31.68
CA LEU A 706 24.16 -16.22 -30.64
C LEU A 706 24.39 -15.36 -29.40
N ASP A 707 25.64 -15.19 -28.98
CA ASP A 707 26.02 -14.29 -27.87
C ASP A 707 25.68 -12.84 -28.19
N ARG A 708 26.03 -12.39 -29.40
CA ARG A 708 25.82 -10.99 -29.80
C ARG A 708 24.33 -10.62 -29.81
N VAL A 709 23.48 -11.42 -30.46
CA VAL A 709 22.05 -11.12 -30.60
C VAL A 709 21.30 -11.28 -29.27
N SER A 710 21.59 -12.35 -28.51
CA SER A 710 20.99 -12.50 -27.18
C SER A 710 21.48 -11.45 -26.19
N GLY A 711 22.72 -10.97 -26.33
CA GLY A 711 23.28 -9.89 -25.52
C GLY A 711 22.50 -8.58 -25.63
N TYR A 712 21.94 -8.25 -26.80
CA TYR A 712 21.10 -7.05 -26.95
C TYR A 712 19.85 -7.12 -26.06
N ARG A 713 19.09 -8.22 -26.12
CA ARG A 713 17.84 -8.37 -25.34
C ARG A 713 18.10 -8.52 -23.84
N LEU A 714 19.15 -9.25 -23.45
CA LEU A 714 19.55 -9.39 -22.04
C LEU A 714 20.13 -8.09 -21.45
N GLY A 715 20.64 -7.20 -22.30
CA GLY A 715 21.19 -5.89 -21.93
C GLY A 715 20.14 -4.82 -21.61
N TYR A 716 18.88 -4.97 -22.05
CA TYR A 716 17.88 -3.91 -21.89
C TYR A 716 17.61 -3.52 -20.42
N ALA A 717 17.62 -4.48 -19.49
CA ALA A 717 17.46 -4.18 -18.07
C ALA A 717 18.67 -3.41 -17.50
N VAL A 718 19.88 -3.74 -17.97
CA VAL A 718 21.12 -3.04 -17.59
C VAL A 718 21.11 -1.61 -18.10
N GLU A 719 20.70 -1.41 -19.35
CA GLU A 719 20.55 -0.08 -19.97
C GLU A 719 19.52 0.78 -19.22
N ALA A 720 18.35 0.21 -18.89
CA ALA A 720 17.32 0.90 -18.09
C ALA A 720 17.84 1.31 -16.70
N GLN A 721 18.49 0.37 -15.99
CA GLN A 721 19.08 0.64 -14.67
C GLN A 721 20.18 1.70 -14.74
N ALA A 722 21.02 1.69 -15.78
CA ALA A 722 22.08 2.69 -15.96
C ALA A 722 21.49 4.09 -16.14
N LEU A 723 20.45 4.22 -16.96
CA LEU A 723 19.73 5.48 -17.18
C LEU A 723 19.15 6.04 -15.87
N PHE A 724 18.51 5.19 -15.05
CA PHE A 724 17.94 5.62 -13.78
C PHE A 724 19.01 5.97 -12.74
N ASN A 725 20.10 5.19 -12.67
CA ASN A 725 21.23 5.47 -11.78
C ASN A 725 21.90 6.82 -12.09
N GLU A 726 22.11 7.13 -13.37
CA GLU A 726 22.66 8.41 -13.80
C GLU A 726 21.80 9.56 -13.26
N ARG A 727 20.48 9.48 -13.45
CA ARG A 727 19.56 10.51 -12.96
C ARG A 727 19.50 10.57 -11.43
N LEU A 728 19.50 9.44 -10.73
CA LEU A 728 19.48 9.41 -9.27
C LEU A 728 20.75 9.98 -8.65
N LYS A 729 21.91 9.76 -9.30
CA LYS A 729 23.18 10.35 -8.86
C LYS A 729 23.14 11.89 -8.86
N GLU A 730 22.44 12.50 -9.83
CA GLU A 730 22.23 13.95 -9.88
C GLU A 730 21.27 14.45 -8.78
N LEU A 731 20.24 13.68 -8.46
CA LEU A 731 19.15 14.10 -7.57
C LEU A 731 19.44 13.84 -6.08
N ALA A 732 19.98 12.65 -5.77
CA ALA A 732 20.24 12.12 -4.44
C ALA A 732 21.17 10.88 -4.51
N PRO A 733 22.50 11.04 -4.54
CA PRO A 733 23.50 9.97 -4.80
C PRO A 733 23.63 8.88 -3.73
N GLY A 734 22.75 8.83 -2.73
CA GLY A 734 22.72 7.80 -1.67
C GLY A 734 21.49 6.89 -1.69
N LEU A 735 20.61 7.04 -2.69
CA LEU A 735 19.42 6.20 -2.82
C LEU A 735 19.77 4.83 -3.40
N VAL A 736 19.11 3.80 -2.90
CA VAL A 736 19.31 2.40 -3.28
C VAL A 736 18.39 2.03 -4.43
N THR A 737 18.90 1.24 -5.37
CA THR A 737 18.13 0.71 -6.49
C THR A 737 17.99 -0.81 -6.47
N ALA A 738 16.79 -1.27 -6.82
CA ALA A 738 16.44 -2.68 -6.97
C ALA A 738 15.59 -2.90 -8.23
N VAL A 739 15.44 -4.15 -8.64
CA VAL A 739 14.47 -4.56 -9.66
C VAL A 739 14.09 -6.02 -9.52
N ALA A 740 12.80 -6.32 -9.70
CA ALA A 740 12.32 -7.67 -9.85
C ALA A 740 12.48 -8.14 -11.29
N SER A 741 13.19 -9.24 -11.49
CA SER A 741 13.16 -9.95 -12.77
C SER A 741 11.96 -10.90 -12.82
N PRO A 742 11.27 -11.04 -13.96
CA PRO A 742 10.26 -12.07 -14.10
C PRO A 742 10.84 -13.45 -13.81
N TYR A 743 10.36 -14.04 -12.72
CA TYR A 743 10.74 -15.38 -12.35
C TYR A 743 10.44 -16.33 -13.51
N ARG A 744 11.42 -17.18 -13.88
CA ARG A 744 11.41 -18.20 -14.95
C ARG A 744 11.67 -17.72 -16.38
N ASN A 745 11.61 -16.43 -16.65
CA ASN A 745 11.70 -15.87 -17.99
C ASN A 745 13.08 -16.09 -18.65
N VAL A 746 13.08 -16.54 -19.91
CA VAL A 746 14.29 -16.74 -20.74
C VAL A 746 15.03 -15.45 -21.09
N GLU A 747 14.42 -14.31 -20.82
CA GLU A 747 14.98 -12.97 -20.95
C GLU A 747 15.60 -12.48 -19.62
N SER A 748 15.39 -13.21 -18.54
CA SER A 748 15.88 -12.89 -17.19
C SER A 748 17.06 -13.77 -16.83
N TYR A 749 18.24 -13.35 -17.30
CA TYR A 749 19.50 -14.01 -16.95
C TYR A 749 20.25 -13.21 -15.88
N PRO A 750 20.27 -13.65 -14.60
CA PRO A 750 20.71 -12.82 -13.46
C PRO A 750 22.13 -12.26 -13.56
N PRO A 751 23.15 -13.00 -14.04
CA PRO A 751 24.50 -12.46 -14.19
C PRO A 751 24.59 -11.20 -15.06
N ILE A 752 23.65 -11.02 -15.99
CA ILE A 752 23.59 -9.85 -16.87
C ILE A 752 22.50 -8.89 -16.39
N SER A 753 21.24 -9.34 -16.38
CA SER A 753 20.07 -8.49 -16.14
C SER A 753 20.02 -7.84 -14.75
N LEU A 754 20.73 -8.39 -13.76
CA LEU A 754 20.81 -7.87 -12.39
C LEU A 754 22.25 -7.42 -12.02
N SER A 755 23.09 -7.16 -13.02
CA SER A 755 24.52 -6.86 -12.80
C SER A 755 24.79 -5.49 -12.18
N ASN A 756 23.92 -4.50 -12.38
CA ASN A 756 24.16 -3.09 -11.98
C ASN A 756 23.11 -2.50 -11.01
N VAL A 757 22.30 -3.35 -10.36
CA VAL A 757 21.46 -2.97 -9.20
C VAL A 757 22.26 -2.99 -7.89
N ASP A 758 21.82 -2.24 -6.89
CA ASP A 758 22.37 -2.34 -5.53
C ASP A 758 21.84 -3.57 -4.80
N GLU A 759 20.56 -3.88 -5.03
CA GLU A 759 19.83 -5.00 -4.42
C GLU A 759 18.96 -5.75 -5.41
N VAL A 760 18.62 -7.00 -5.08
CA VAL A 760 17.74 -7.84 -5.88
C VAL A 760 16.39 -7.95 -5.21
N ASP A 761 15.37 -7.43 -5.88
CA ASP A 761 13.96 -7.67 -5.57
C ASP A 761 13.61 -9.07 -6.12
N LEU A 762 13.15 -9.98 -5.26
CA LEU A 762 12.78 -11.35 -5.64
C LEU A 762 11.26 -11.51 -5.78
N GLN A 763 10.52 -10.42 -6.05
CA GLN A 763 9.11 -10.49 -6.41
C GLN A 763 8.92 -11.52 -7.53
N ALA A 764 7.93 -12.39 -7.33
CA ALA A 764 7.43 -13.27 -8.35
C ALA A 764 5.93 -13.09 -8.40
N GLN A 765 5.43 -12.54 -9.51
CA GLN A 765 4.02 -12.34 -9.73
C GLN A 765 3.32 -13.68 -10.01
N TRP A 766 2.33 -13.95 -9.18
CA TRP A 766 1.46 -15.13 -9.22
C TRP A 766 0.05 -14.68 -8.85
N GLU A 767 -0.73 -14.23 -9.84
CA GLU A 767 -2.11 -13.73 -9.65
C GLU A 767 -3.05 -14.71 -8.94
N GLN A 768 -2.64 -15.99 -8.82
CA GLN A 768 -3.36 -17.05 -8.10
C GLN A 768 -2.40 -17.98 -7.34
N VAL A 769 -1.97 -19.10 -7.95
CA VAL A 769 -1.18 -20.14 -7.30
C VAL A 769 0.27 -20.10 -7.80
N ALA A 770 1.20 -19.81 -6.89
CA ALA A 770 2.62 -19.74 -7.19
C ALA A 770 3.20 -21.10 -7.61
N LEU A 771 4.26 -21.12 -8.41
CA LEU A 771 4.99 -22.34 -8.75
C LEU A 771 5.57 -23.01 -7.48
N PRO A 772 5.46 -24.34 -7.29
CA PRO A 772 6.10 -25.02 -6.16
C PRO A 772 7.60 -24.75 -6.12
N TYR A 773 8.15 -24.62 -4.90
CA TYR A 773 9.59 -24.42 -4.63
C TYR A 773 10.21 -23.14 -5.19
N HIS A 774 9.40 -22.19 -5.70
CA HIS A 774 9.95 -20.93 -6.21
C HIS A 774 10.69 -20.13 -5.13
N GLY A 775 10.25 -20.15 -3.87
CA GLY A 775 10.91 -19.41 -2.78
C GLY A 775 12.40 -19.72 -2.62
N PRO A 776 12.80 -20.97 -2.31
CA PRO A 776 14.21 -21.33 -2.18
C PRO A 776 14.98 -21.16 -3.50
N HIS A 777 14.39 -21.54 -4.63
CA HIS A 777 15.04 -21.44 -5.94
C HIS A 777 15.25 -19.99 -6.37
N SER A 778 14.30 -19.07 -6.11
CA SER A 778 14.44 -17.65 -6.42
C SER A 778 15.66 -17.05 -5.74
N VAL A 779 15.91 -17.41 -4.48
CA VAL A 779 17.09 -16.95 -3.74
C VAL A 779 18.36 -17.44 -4.42
N ASP A 780 18.53 -18.74 -4.63
CA ASP A 780 19.76 -19.29 -5.22
C ASP A 780 19.97 -18.89 -6.70
N PHE A 781 18.88 -18.69 -7.46
CA PHE A 781 18.96 -18.36 -8.88
C PHE A 781 19.20 -16.87 -9.12
N TYR A 782 18.49 -15.98 -8.43
CA TYR A 782 18.51 -14.54 -8.73
C TYR A 782 19.41 -13.72 -7.81
N LYS A 783 19.66 -14.15 -6.56
CA LYS A 783 20.59 -13.42 -5.68
C LYS A 783 21.98 -13.38 -6.32
N ARG A 784 22.64 -12.23 -6.19
CA ARG A 784 23.95 -11.97 -6.80
C ARG A 784 25.03 -11.85 -5.73
N PRO A 785 26.28 -12.26 -6.01
CA PRO A 785 27.39 -12.11 -5.08
C PRO A 785 27.51 -10.65 -4.59
N GLY A 786 27.51 -10.46 -3.26
CA GLY A 786 27.65 -9.15 -2.63
C GLY A 786 26.41 -8.25 -2.68
N LYS A 787 25.27 -8.72 -3.23
CA LYS A 787 24.04 -7.94 -3.31
C LYS A 787 22.97 -8.52 -2.37
N PRO A 788 22.39 -7.69 -1.48
CA PRO A 788 21.22 -8.08 -0.71
C PRO A 788 20.07 -8.51 -1.61
N ALA A 789 19.32 -9.53 -1.22
CA ALA A 789 18.13 -9.95 -1.93
C ALA A 789 16.95 -10.17 -0.96
N TRP A 790 15.78 -9.66 -1.32
CA TRP A 790 14.59 -9.72 -0.48
C TRP A 790 13.41 -10.39 -1.20
N PHE A 791 12.75 -11.32 -0.52
CA PHE A 791 11.74 -12.23 -1.08
C PHE A 791 10.34 -12.06 -0.44
N HIS A 792 9.35 -11.67 -1.22
CA HIS A 792 8.01 -11.31 -0.73
C HIS A 792 6.92 -11.81 -1.69
N PRO A 793 6.67 -13.13 -1.71
CA PRO A 793 5.77 -13.76 -2.66
C PRO A 793 4.32 -13.27 -2.56
N GLU A 794 3.58 -13.44 -3.65
CA GLU A 794 2.11 -13.29 -3.69
C GLU A 794 1.44 -14.51 -3.04
N ILE A 795 1.29 -14.46 -1.72
CA ILE A 795 0.64 -15.51 -0.91
C ILE A 795 -0.77 -15.06 -0.51
N TRP A 796 -1.57 -14.66 -1.48
CA TRP A 796 -2.91 -14.15 -1.20
C TRP A 796 -3.94 -15.24 -0.89
N ASN A 797 -3.59 -16.50 -1.13
CA ASN A 797 -4.47 -17.65 -0.92
C ASN A 797 -4.31 -18.32 0.44
N ASP A 798 -3.42 -17.85 1.32
CA ASP A 798 -3.27 -18.43 2.66
C ASP A 798 -4.62 -18.42 3.39
N ALA A 799 -4.96 -19.54 4.03
CA ALA A 799 -6.21 -19.69 4.75
C ALA A 799 -6.29 -18.79 6.00
N GLY A 800 -5.18 -18.13 6.38
CA GLY A 800 -4.99 -17.29 7.56
C GLY A 800 -4.33 -18.01 8.72
N THR A 801 -3.94 -19.26 8.54
CA THR A 801 -3.19 -20.07 9.51
C THR A 801 -1.67 -19.91 9.37
N GLY A 802 -1.20 -19.40 8.22
CA GLY A 802 0.21 -19.27 7.92
C GLY A 802 0.86 -20.54 7.35
N ASP A 803 0.07 -21.58 7.06
CA ASP A 803 0.54 -22.86 6.49
C ASP A 803 1.15 -22.71 5.10
N GLN A 804 0.82 -21.65 4.36
CA GLN A 804 1.53 -21.28 3.13
C GLN A 804 2.64 -20.27 3.43
N ILE A 805 2.33 -19.23 4.21
CA ILE A 805 3.23 -18.10 4.48
C ILE A 805 4.53 -18.58 5.13
N VAL A 806 4.45 -19.19 6.31
CA VAL A 806 5.60 -19.45 7.16
C VAL A 806 6.59 -20.43 6.50
N PRO A 807 6.16 -21.60 5.98
CA PRO A 807 7.08 -22.51 5.30
C PRO A 807 7.72 -21.90 4.05
N THR A 808 6.98 -21.13 3.27
CA THR A 808 7.51 -20.53 2.03
C THR A 808 8.60 -19.51 2.33
N LEU A 809 8.39 -18.65 3.34
CA LEU A 809 9.38 -17.66 3.76
C LEU A 809 10.60 -18.33 4.42
N PHE A 810 10.41 -19.38 5.23
CA PHE A 810 11.54 -20.13 5.80
C PHE A 810 12.34 -20.90 4.76
N GLN A 811 11.72 -21.36 3.67
CA GLN A 811 12.47 -21.94 2.54
C GLN A 811 13.35 -20.89 1.85
N ALA A 812 12.96 -19.61 1.78
CA ALA A 812 13.84 -18.55 1.29
C ALA A 812 14.96 -18.22 2.29
N LEU A 813 14.64 -18.13 3.59
CA LEU A 813 15.61 -17.84 4.66
C LEU A 813 16.71 -18.91 4.77
N MET A 814 16.35 -20.20 4.66
CA MET A 814 17.31 -21.30 4.74
C MET A 814 18.32 -21.29 3.59
N ARG A 815 18.01 -20.56 2.50
CA ARG A 815 18.88 -20.37 1.33
C ARG A 815 19.59 -19.01 1.32
N GLY A 816 19.33 -18.17 2.32
CA GLY A 816 20.07 -16.93 2.54
C GLY A 816 19.44 -15.69 1.93
N ALA A 817 18.11 -15.58 1.90
CA ALA A 817 17.45 -14.30 1.68
C ALA A 817 17.87 -13.28 2.76
N ASP A 818 18.16 -12.04 2.37
CA ASP A 818 18.48 -10.92 3.27
C ASP A 818 17.23 -10.11 3.63
N GLY A 819 16.09 -10.50 3.12
CA GLY A 819 14.80 -10.02 3.57
C GLY A 819 13.69 -10.94 3.13
N VAL A 820 12.60 -10.97 3.89
CA VAL A 820 11.38 -11.68 3.49
C VAL A 820 10.13 -10.87 3.80
N GLY A 821 9.01 -11.17 3.14
CA GLY A 821 7.83 -10.33 3.30
C GLY A 821 6.56 -10.83 2.62
N ALA A 822 5.69 -9.87 2.31
CA ALA A 822 4.41 -10.07 1.66
C ALA A 822 4.23 -9.13 0.47
N SER A 823 3.56 -9.59 -0.57
CA SER A 823 2.96 -8.71 -1.58
C SER A 823 1.49 -8.41 -1.24
N GLY A 824 1.07 -7.16 -1.41
CA GLY A 824 -0.29 -6.67 -1.23
C GLY A 824 -0.63 -6.12 0.16
N SER A 825 -1.92 -5.85 0.36
CA SER A 825 -2.49 -5.48 1.65
C SER A 825 -2.62 -6.70 2.56
N ILE A 826 -2.60 -6.46 3.87
CA ILE A 826 -2.76 -7.52 4.89
C ILE A 826 -4.00 -7.17 5.72
N PRO A 827 -4.99 -8.07 5.90
CA PRO A 827 -5.13 -9.33 5.18
C PRO A 827 -5.33 -9.11 3.68
N SER A 828 -4.81 -10.04 2.87
CA SER A 828 -4.95 -10.07 1.42
C SER A 828 -6.43 -10.01 0.99
N TRP A 829 -6.71 -9.46 -0.20
CA TRP A 829 -8.05 -9.28 -0.78
C TRP A 829 -9.03 -8.35 -0.05
N SER A 830 -8.65 -7.76 1.10
CA SER A 830 -9.56 -6.87 1.86
C SER A 830 -9.92 -5.57 1.13
N GLN A 831 -9.07 -5.10 0.21
CA GLN A 831 -9.23 -3.79 -0.43
C GLN A 831 -9.92 -3.83 -1.81
N HIS A 832 -9.85 -4.95 -2.55
CA HIS A 832 -10.18 -4.97 -3.98
C HIS A 832 -11.54 -5.60 -4.32
N THR A 833 -12.16 -6.35 -3.40
CA THR A 833 -13.39 -7.12 -3.69
C THR A 833 -14.62 -6.66 -2.88
N GLY A 834 -14.56 -5.48 -2.24
CA GLY A 834 -15.58 -5.10 -1.25
C GLY A 834 -15.44 -5.86 0.08
N GLY A 835 -14.25 -6.41 0.32
CA GLY A 835 -13.95 -7.34 1.41
C GLY A 835 -14.37 -8.76 1.05
N ILE A 836 -13.55 -9.75 1.43
CA ILE A 836 -14.07 -11.12 1.59
C ILE A 836 -15.23 -11.00 2.59
N PRO A 837 -16.43 -11.54 2.29
CA PRO A 837 -17.54 -11.53 3.25
C PRO A 837 -17.04 -11.98 4.61
N ALA A 838 -17.49 -11.33 5.69
CA ALA A 838 -17.20 -11.76 7.05
C ALA A 838 -17.87 -13.13 7.31
N ASP A 839 -17.26 -14.19 6.78
CA ASP A 839 -17.64 -15.57 7.01
C ASP A 839 -16.81 -16.07 8.19
N PRO A 840 -17.43 -16.41 9.33
CA PRO A 840 -16.72 -16.88 10.52
C PRO A 840 -15.95 -18.18 10.28
N ARG A 841 -16.18 -18.87 9.16
CA ARG A 841 -15.43 -20.07 8.77
C ARG A 841 -14.10 -19.75 8.07
N LEU A 842 -13.89 -18.50 7.63
CA LEU A 842 -12.66 -18.09 6.96
C LEU A 842 -11.67 -17.54 7.97
N ALA A 843 -10.51 -18.18 8.11
CA ALA A 843 -9.48 -17.77 9.06
C ALA A 843 -8.56 -16.64 8.54
N HIS A 844 -8.82 -16.07 7.35
CA HIS A 844 -7.97 -15.09 6.65
C HIS A 844 -7.53 -13.88 7.51
N GLN A 845 -8.34 -13.48 8.50
CA GLN A 845 -7.97 -12.43 9.46
C GLN A 845 -6.72 -12.78 10.30
N GLY A 846 -6.48 -14.07 10.51
CA GLY A 846 -5.31 -14.63 11.19
C GLY A 846 -3.98 -14.29 10.52
N MET A 847 -3.97 -13.92 9.23
CA MET A 847 -2.75 -13.45 8.53
C MET A 847 -2.05 -12.30 9.27
N THR A 848 -2.80 -11.39 9.89
CA THR A 848 -2.23 -10.29 10.68
C THR A 848 -1.40 -10.81 11.85
N SER A 849 -1.91 -11.84 12.55
CA SER A 849 -1.20 -12.48 13.66
C SER A 849 0.02 -13.27 13.15
N VAL A 850 -0.12 -14.00 12.05
CA VAL A 850 0.99 -14.75 11.42
C VAL A 850 2.15 -13.83 11.08
N TYR A 851 1.90 -12.74 10.34
CA TYR A 851 2.95 -11.79 9.98
C TYR A 851 3.55 -11.07 11.20
N ARG A 852 2.72 -10.70 12.18
CA ARG A 852 3.23 -10.10 13.43
C ARG A 852 4.17 -11.04 14.18
N SER A 853 3.80 -12.31 14.35
CA SER A 853 4.67 -13.31 15.01
C SER A 853 5.95 -13.57 14.20
N LEU A 854 5.82 -13.74 12.89
CA LEU A 854 6.96 -13.99 12.01
C LEU A 854 7.92 -12.80 11.94
N ASN A 855 7.42 -11.59 11.71
CA ASN A 855 8.26 -10.40 11.66
C ASN A 855 8.84 -10.07 13.05
N GLY A 856 8.14 -10.38 14.15
CA GLY A 856 8.70 -10.33 15.49
C GLY A 856 9.93 -11.22 15.63
N LEU A 857 9.84 -12.50 15.22
CA LEU A 857 10.99 -13.41 15.14
C LEU A 857 12.09 -12.82 14.24
N LEU A 858 11.76 -12.36 13.04
CA LEU A 858 12.75 -11.87 12.08
C LEU A 858 13.40 -10.55 12.49
N ARG A 859 12.75 -9.74 13.32
CA ARG A 859 13.37 -8.58 13.96
C ARG A 859 14.51 -9.01 14.89
N GLU A 860 14.33 -10.10 15.63
CA GLU A 860 15.34 -10.62 16.56
C GLU A 860 16.51 -11.33 15.85
N TYR A 861 16.20 -12.17 14.86
CA TYR A 861 17.18 -13.05 14.23
C TYR A 861 17.65 -12.59 12.85
N GLY A 862 16.91 -11.72 12.17
CA GLY A 862 17.20 -11.27 10.80
C GLY A 862 18.61 -10.72 10.62
N PRO A 863 19.06 -9.76 11.45
CA PRO A 863 20.43 -9.24 11.37
C PRO A 863 21.51 -10.32 11.54
N TRP A 864 21.25 -11.37 12.31
CA TRP A 864 22.16 -12.51 12.43
C TRP A 864 22.14 -13.41 11.20
N LEU A 865 20.95 -13.64 10.61
CA LEU A 865 20.81 -14.46 9.41
C LEU A 865 21.60 -13.93 8.21
N THR A 866 21.86 -12.63 8.11
CA THR A 866 22.68 -12.05 7.02
C THR A 866 24.19 -12.29 7.20
N THR A 867 24.62 -12.68 8.39
CA THR A 867 26.04 -13.00 8.69
C THR A 867 26.46 -14.43 8.32
N LEU A 868 25.49 -15.27 7.96
CA LEU A 868 25.72 -16.68 7.67
C LEU A 868 25.97 -16.90 6.18
N ARG A 869 26.81 -17.86 5.83
CA ARG A 869 27.04 -18.29 4.43
C ARG A 869 26.54 -19.71 4.20
N ASN A 870 25.99 -20.00 3.02
CA ASN A 870 25.59 -21.37 2.66
C ASN A 870 26.81 -22.30 2.70
N ASN A 871 26.60 -23.55 3.14
CA ASN A 871 27.63 -24.58 3.23
C ASN A 871 27.27 -25.82 2.38
N ASP A 872 26.74 -25.57 1.18
CA ASP A 872 26.34 -26.64 0.27
C ASP A 872 27.54 -27.45 -0.23
N ARG A 873 27.37 -28.76 -0.35
CA ARG A 873 28.39 -29.69 -0.88
C ARG A 873 28.16 -30.07 -2.34
N VAL A 874 27.02 -29.69 -2.89
CA VAL A 874 26.64 -29.91 -4.27
C VAL A 874 26.52 -28.56 -5.00
N ALA A 875 27.06 -28.50 -6.21
CA ALA A 875 26.79 -27.41 -7.14
C ALA A 875 25.99 -27.90 -8.34
N ILE A 876 25.09 -27.07 -8.87
CA ILE A 876 24.53 -27.22 -10.21
C ILE A 876 25.10 -26.08 -11.05
N VAL A 877 25.84 -26.41 -12.10
CA VAL A 877 26.38 -25.40 -13.00
C VAL A 877 25.31 -24.93 -13.98
N VAL A 878 25.18 -23.61 -14.13
CA VAL A 878 24.21 -22.97 -15.03
C VAL A 878 24.97 -22.37 -16.21
N SER A 879 24.75 -22.91 -17.41
CA SER A 879 25.37 -22.42 -18.64
C SER A 879 24.61 -21.21 -19.19
N GLY A 880 25.33 -20.11 -19.40
CA GLY A 880 24.81 -18.90 -20.03
C GLY A 880 24.44 -19.12 -21.50
N ARG A 881 25.20 -19.94 -22.23
CA ARG A 881 24.92 -20.37 -23.61
C ARG A 881 23.60 -21.15 -23.71
N MET A 882 23.34 -22.04 -22.76
CA MET A 882 22.05 -22.73 -22.66
C MET A 882 20.90 -21.76 -22.36
N MET A 883 21.08 -20.81 -21.44
CA MET A 883 20.07 -19.78 -21.14
C MET A 883 19.78 -18.86 -22.35
N ARG A 884 20.80 -18.53 -23.17
CA ARG A 884 20.65 -17.67 -24.36
C ARG A 884 19.84 -18.31 -25.49
N THR A 885 19.91 -19.63 -25.59
CA THR A 885 19.16 -20.43 -26.58
C THR A 885 17.93 -21.10 -25.99
N ASP A 886 17.63 -20.82 -24.72
CA ASP A 886 16.50 -21.42 -24.03
C ASP A 886 15.18 -21.03 -24.71
N THR A 887 14.27 -22.00 -24.77
CA THR A 887 13.03 -21.90 -25.53
C THR A 887 11.87 -21.73 -24.58
N TRP A 888 11.17 -20.60 -24.68
CA TRP A 888 9.95 -20.36 -23.93
C TRP A 888 8.79 -21.20 -24.49
N GLY A 889 8.63 -22.42 -23.98
CA GLY A 889 7.61 -23.36 -24.49
C GLY A 889 6.23 -23.14 -23.89
N ARG A 890 6.13 -23.09 -22.55
CA ARG A 890 4.87 -22.94 -21.82
C ARG A 890 4.96 -21.78 -20.83
N VAL A 891 5.08 -22.14 -19.56
CA VAL A 891 5.20 -21.24 -18.42
C VAL A 891 6.66 -21.00 -18.10
N MET A 892 7.62 -21.81 -18.55
CA MET A 892 9.04 -21.59 -18.26
C MET A 892 9.91 -21.99 -19.46
N GLY A 893 11.17 -21.58 -19.44
CA GLY A 893 12.18 -22.07 -20.37
C GLY A 893 12.47 -23.55 -20.18
N THR A 894 12.74 -24.26 -21.27
CA THR A 894 13.11 -25.68 -21.28
C THR A 894 14.30 -25.94 -20.35
N TYR A 895 15.43 -25.25 -20.57
CA TYR A 895 16.65 -25.43 -19.77
C TYR A 895 16.43 -25.02 -18.31
N PHE A 896 15.78 -23.87 -18.08
CA PHE A 896 15.41 -23.41 -16.74
C PHE A 896 14.62 -24.48 -15.96
N ALA A 897 13.63 -25.12 -16.60
CA ALA A 897 12.81 -26.15 -15.96
C ALA A 897 13.62 -27.37 -15.51
N ARG A 898 14.62 -27.78 -16.30
CA ARG A 898 15.51 -28.90 -15.95
C ARG A 898 16.40 -28.57 -14.77
N VAL A 899 16.98 -27.37 -14.76
CA VAL A 899 17.79 -26.86 -13.64
C VAL A 899 16.94 -26.80 -12.36
N LEU A 900 15.70 -26.29 -12.46
CA LEU A 900 14.76 -26.24 -11.35
C LEU A 900 14.41 -27.64 -10.82
N GLU A 901 14.13 -28.62 -11.70
CA GLU A 901 13.86 -30.00 -11.27
C GLU A 901 15.07 -30.64 -10.58
N ALA A 902 16.28 -30.44 -11.11
CA ALA A 902 17.51 -30.92 -10.48
C ALA A 902 17.70 -30.32 -9.09
N TYR A 903 17.54 -29.00 -8.97
CA TYR A 903 17.60 -28.27 -7.71
C TYR A 903 16.60 -28.79 -6.68
N CYS A 904 15.34 -28.94 -7.07
CA CYS A 904 14.29 -29.43 -6.18
C CYS A 904 14.52 -30.89 -5.78
N SER A 905 15.01 -31.72 -6.70
CA SER A 905 15.35 -33.12 -6.40
C SER A 905 16.52 -33.22 -5.40
N CYS A 906 17.50 -32.32 -5.48
CA CYS A 906 18.59 -32.21 -4.52
C CYS A 906 18.09 -31.83 -3.10
N LEU A 907 17.12 -30.91 -2.99
CA LEU A 907 16.47 -30.60 -1.71
C LEU A 907 15.78 -31.82 -1.08
N HIS A 908 15.03 -32.60 -1.89
CA HIS A 908 14.38 -33.83 -1.42
C HIS A 908 15.37 -34.95 -1.08
N ALA A 909 16.56 -34.93 -1.69
CA ALA A 909 17.64 -35.85 -1.39
C ALA A 909 18.45 -35.46 -0.14
N HIS A 910 18.13 -34.33 0.50
CA HIS A 910 18.88 -33.74 1.62
C HIS A 910 20.31 -33.33 1.26
N HIS A 911 20.56 -33.04 -0.01
CA HIS A 911 21.81 -32.46 -0.52
C HIS A 911 21.51 -31.15 -1.24
N PRO A 912 21.10 -30.08 -0.53
CA PRO A 912 20.83 -28.79 -1.15
C PRO A 912 22.01 -28.34 -2.03
N ALA A 913 21.69 -27.81 -3.21
CA ALA A 913 22.69 -27.43 -4.21
C ALA A 913 22.78 -25.91 -4.36
N SER A 914 24.01 -25.40 -4.49
CA SER A 914 24.24 -24.03 -4.95
C SER A 914 24.14 -23.96 -6.47
N LEU A 915 23.45 -22.95 -7.01
CA LEU A 915 23.48 -22.66 -8.44
C LEU A 915 24.71 -21.80 -8.76
N VAL A 916 25.54 -22.25 -9.69
CA VAL A 916 26.81 -21.59 -10.04
C VAL A 916 26.81 -21.24 -11.52
N PHE A 917 26.71 -19.95 -11.83
CA PHE A 917 26.62 -19.45 -13.20
C PHE A 917 27.99 -19.37 -13.88
N ALA A 918 28.03 -19.67 -15.17
CA ALA A 918 29.26 -19.66 -15.97
C ALA A 918 30.01 -18.32 -15.91
N GLU A 919 29.30 -17.18 -15.93
CA GLU A 919 29.88 -15.83 -15.89
C GLU A 919 30.44 -15.44 -14.52
N ASP A 920 30.08 -16.15 -13.45
CA ASP A 920 30.58 -15.90 -12.09
C ASP A 920 31.77 -16.81 -11.72
N LEU A 921 32.05 -17.81 -12.55
CA LEU A 921 33.03 -18.85 -12.25
C LEU A 921 34.47 -18.34 -12.40
N LYS A 922 35.26 -18.59 -11.36
CA LYS A 922 36.73 -18.70 -11.45
C LYS A 922 37.13 -20.17 -11.57
N PRO A 923 38.34 -20.47 -12.11
CA PRO A 923 38.78 -21.84 -12.36
C PRO A 923 38.77 -22.78 -11.14
N ASP A 924 38.87 -22.23 -9.93
CA ASP A 924 38.94 -23.01 -8.68
C ASP A 924 37.63 -23.00 -7.87
N ASP A 925 36.61 -22.24 -8.28
CA ASP A 925 35.41 -22.03 -7.47
C ASP A 925 34.62 -23.32 -7.23
N LEU A 926 34.76 -24.31 -8.12
CA LEU A 926 34.11 -25.61 -7.99
C LEU A 926 34.82 -26.59 -7.05
N LYS A 927 36.10 -26.35 -6.68
CA LYS A 927 36.90 -27.24 -5.82
C LYS A 927 36.39 -27.33 -4.38
N LYS A 928 35.58 -26.37 -3.95
CA LYS A 928 34.98 -26.35 -2.59
C LYS A 928 33.79 -27.29 -2.44
N PHE A 929 33.24 -27.78 -3.56
CA PHE A 929 32.14 -28.73 -3.58
C PHE A 929 32.68 -30.17 -3.63
N GLU A 930 31.86 -31.11 -3.21
CA GLU A 930 32.17 -32.55 -3.25
C GLU A 930 31.55 -33.20 -4.49
N ALA A 931 30.44 -32.64 -4.99
CA ALA A 931 29.85 -33.01 -6.27
C ALA A 931 29.38 -31.81 -7.09
N VAL A 932 29.43 -31.94 -8.42
CA VAL A 932 28.93 -30.97 -9.39
C VAL A 932 27.98 -31.68 -10.36
N LEU A 933 26.80 -31.11 -10.56
CA LEU A 933 25.81 -31.59 -11.52
C LEU A 933 25.80 -30.70 -12.77
N VAL A 934 26.03 -31.32 -13.92
CA VAL A 934 25.84 -30.73 -15.24
C VAL A 934 24.48 -31.19 -15.76
N VAL A 935 23.56 -30.24 -15.90
CA VAL A 935 22.16 -30.53 -16.27
C VAL A 935 21.92 -29.97 -17.66
N GLY A 936 21.34 -30.75 -18.57
CA GLY A 936 20.82 -30.25 -19.84
C GLY A 936 21.82 -29.56 -20.77
N GLN A 937 23.12 -29.83 -20.67
CA GLN A 937 24.12 -29.24 -21.56
C GLN A 937 23.98 -29.81 -22.98
N ARG A 938 23.49 -28.99 -23.92
CA ARG A 938 23.20 -29.40 -25.31
C ARG A 938 24.12 -28.75 -26.36
N VAL A 939 24.82 -27.69 -25.97
CA VAL A 939 25.77 -26.93 -26.81
C VAL A 939 27.11 -26.81 -26.10
N GLU A 940 28.18 -26.49 -26.83
CA GLU A 940 29.53 -26.30 -26.31
C GLU A 940 29.50 -25.35 -25.09
N MET A 941 30.16 -25.74 -24.00
CA MET A 941 30.26 -24.93 -22.79
C MET A 941 31.11 -23.69 -23.01
N GLU A 942 30.87 -22.66 -22.21
CA GLU A 942 31.79 -21.54 -22.06
C GLU A 942 33.17 -22.05 -21.62
N ALA A 943 34.24 -21.46 -22.17
CA ALA A 943 35.61 -21.86 -21.84
C ALA A 943 35.90 -21.82 -20.33
N ALA A 944 35.37 -20.82 -19.62
CA ALA A 944 35.51 -20.71 -18.16
C ALA A 944 34.82 -21.86 -17.42
N LEU A 945 33.62 -22.27 -17.87
CA LEU A 945 32.89 -23.39 -17.28
C LEU A 945 33.60 -24.72 -17.55
N ALA A 946 34.05 -24.95 -18.79
CA ALA A 946 34.80 -26.15 -19.15
C ALA A 946 36.08 -26.29 -18.31
N ALA A 947 36.86 -25.22 -18.19
CA ALA A 947 38.08 -25.19 -17.38
C ALA A 947 37.80 -25.42 -15.88
N ALA A 948 36.74 -24.81 -15.33
CA ALA A 948 36.37 -25.02 -13.93
C ALA A 948 35.95 -26.47 -13.65
N LEU A 949 35.22 -27.11 -14.57
CA LEU A 949 34.81 -28.51 -14.44
C LEU A 949 36.01 -29.47 -14.53
N GLU A 950 36.93 -29.23 -15.46
CA GLU A 950 38.17 -30.02 -15.59
C GLU A 950 39.03 -29.89 -14.33
N ASN A 951 39.16 -28.68 -13.79
CA ASN A 951 39.90 -28.44 -12.55
C ASN A 951 39.24 -29.11 -11.34
N ALA A 952 37.91 -29.07 -11.24
CA ALA A 952 37.18 -29.74 -10.18
C ALA A 952 37.35 -31.26 -10.26
N HIS A 953 37.17 -31.83 -11.45
CA HIS A 953 37.39 -33.25 -11.70
C HIS A 953 38.82 -33.68 -11.33
N SER A 954 39.82 -32.90 -11.77
CA SER A 954 41.24 -33.13 -11.46
C SER A 954 41.55 -33.00 -9.96
N ALA A 955 40.76 -32.22 -9.22
CA ALA A 955 40.83 -32.11 -7.76
C ALA A 955 40.06 -33.21 -7.01
N GLY A 956 39.48 -34.19 -7.72
CA GLY A 956 38.73 -35.31 -7.13
C GLY A 956 37.26 -35.02 -6.84
N VAL A 957 36.72 -33.89 -7.32
CA VAL A 957 35.28 -33.58 -7.19
C VAL A 957 34.48 -34.48 -8.12
N ALA A 958 33.40 -35.08 -7.63
CA ALA A 958 32.54 -35.94 -8.43
C ALA A 958 31.71 -35.09 -9.41
N VAL A 959 31.89 -35.26 -10.72
CA VAL A 959 31.13 -34.53 -11.73
C VAL A 959 30.12 -35.48 -12.38
N PHE A 960 28.83 -35.14 -12.29
CA PHE A 960 27.74 -35.93 -12.85
C PHE A 960 27.02 -35.19 -13.97
N ARG A 961 26.45 -35.95 -14.91
CA ARG A 961 25.57 -35.44 -15.96
C ARG A 961 24.23 -36.17 -15.96
N ASP A 962 23.17 -35.43 -16.22
CA ASP A 962 21.85 -36.03 -16.43
C ASP A 962 21.69 -36.58 -17.87
N GLY A 963 20.64 -37.37 -18.09
CA GLY A 963 20.35 -37.99 -19.39
C GLY A 963 19.87 -37.02 -20.46
N THR A 964 19.68 -35.73 -20.14
CA THR A 964 19.31 -34.72 -21.13
C THR A 964 20.52 -34.01 -21.78
N CYS A 965 21.72 -34.17 -21.22
CA CYS A 965 22.97 -33.70 -21.80
C CYS A 965 23.31 -34.41 -23.12
N ARG A 966 24.04 -33.73 -24.02
CA ARG A 966 24.60 -34.34 -25.24
C ARG A 966 25.92 -35.06 -24.91
N ASP A 967 26.01 -36.36 -25.18
CA ASP A 967 27.14 -37.21 -24.77
C ASP A 967 28.52 -36.65 -25.15
N GLY A 968 28.67 -36.07 -26.34
CA GLY A 968 29.95 -35.54 -26.84
C GLY A 968 30.46 -34.28 -26.14
N LEU A 969 29.66 -33.63 -25.29
CA LEU A 969 30.00 -32.35 -24.65
C LEU A 969 30.37 -32.47 -23.17
N VAL A 970 30.10 -33.62 -22.55
CA VAL A 970 30.22 -33.87 -21.10
C VAL A 970 30.92 -35.20 -20.85
N THR A 971 31.92 -35.52 -21.68
CA THR A 971 32.58 -36.83 -21.72
C THR A 971 33.30 -37.20 -20.42
N THR A 972 33.73 -36.22 -19.63
CA THR A 972 34.39 -36.39 -18.33
C THR A 972 33.42 -36.55 -17.16
N ALA A 973 32.12 -36.28 -17.37
CA ALA A 973 31.10 -36.37 -16.32
C ALA A 973 30.43 -37.76 -16.29
N ALA A 974 30.30 -38.34 -15.09
CA ALA A 974 29.65 -39.62 -14.88
C ALA A 974 28.13 -39.54 -15.10
N PRO A 975 27.50 -40.52 -15.76
CA PRO A 975 26.05 -40.50 -15.95
C PRO A 975 25.29 -40.70 -14.63
N LEU A 976 24.30 -39.85 -14.36
CA LEU A 976 23.47 -39.93 -13.16
C LEU A 976 22.40 -41.04 -13.25
N GLY A 977 22.07 -41.49 -14.47
CA GLY A 977 21.05 -42.53 -14.71
C GLY A 977 19.61 -42.02 -14.71
N ILE A 978 19.40 -40.71 -14.62
CA ILE A 978 18.08 -40.04 -14.70
C ILE A 978 18.16 -38.81 -15.60
N SER A 979 17.00 -38.35 -16.07
CA SER A 979 16.81 -37.11 -16.81
C SER A 979 15.92 -36.17 -16.02
N PHE A 980 16.34 -34.91 -15.88
CA PHE A 980 15.55 -33.87 -15.21
C PHE A 980 14.61 -33.18 -16.22
N ASP A 981 13.67 -33.91 -16.81
CA ASP A 981 12.82 -33.42 -17.90
C ASP A 981 11.31 -33.50 -17.63
N LYS A 982 10.90 -33.74 -16.38
CA LYS A 982 9.50 -33.83 -15.99
C LYS A 982 8.88 -32.45 -15.83
N PHE A 983 9.59 -31.49 -15.23
CA PHE A 983 9.06 -30.13 -15.05
C PHE A 983 8.80 -29.41 -16.38
N GLU A 984 9.69 -29.56 -17.38
CA GLU A 984 9.48 -28.98 -18.70
C GLU A 984 8.29 -29.62 -19.44
N LYS A 985 8.00 -30.90 -19.14
CA LYS A 985 6.91 -31.68 -19.75
C LYS A 985 5.57 -31.50 -19.01
N ASP A 986 5.57 -30.97 -17.79
CA ASP A 986 4.36 -30.80 -16.98
C ASP A 986 3.32 -29.93 -17.73
N PRO A 987 2.05 -30.41 -17.84
CA PRO A 987 1.03 -29.73 -18.64
C PRO A 987 0.65 -28.34 -18.11
N ARG A 988 0.74 -28.12 -16.79
CA ARG A 988 0.25 -26.91 -16.10
C ARG A 988 1.09 -26.64 -14.85
N PRO A 989 2.34 -26.18 -14.98
CA PRO A 989 3.23 -26.06 -13.84
C PRO A 989 2.89 -24.88 -12.91
N ALA A 990 2.26 -23.80 -13.39
CA ALA A 990 1.87 -22.65 -12.56
C ALA A 990 0.37 -22.36 -12.69
N SER A 991 -0.16 -21.59 -11.74
CA SER A 991 -1.61 -21.32 -11.60
C SER A 991 -2.45 -22.61 -11.50
N ASP A 992 -1.84 -23.69 -11.02
CA ASP A 992 -2.44 -25.00 -10.82
C ASP A 992 -2.05 -25.55 -9.46
N ASP A 993 -3.02 -25.63 -8.55
CA ASP A 993 -2.83 -26.15 -7.20
C ASP A 993 -2.36 -27.61 -7.20
N VAL A 994 -2.69 -28.40 -8.23
CA VAL A 994 -2.25 -29.78 -8.36
C VAL A 994 -0.74 -29.89 -8.63
N ALA A 995 -0.07 -28.83 -9.07
CA ALA A 995 1.38 -28.81 -9.22
C ALA A 995 2.09 -29.09 -7.88
N TYR A 996 1.52 -28.65 -6.75
CA TYR A 996 2.05 -28.95 -5.40
C TYR A 996 1.96 -30.42 -5.01
N TRP A 997 1.19 -31.22 -5.75
CA TRP A 997 1.15 -32.67 -5.58
C TRP A 997 2.06 -33.39 -6.59
N ARG A 998 2.09 -32.94 -7.86
CA ARG A 998 2.90 -33.56 -8.93
C ARG A 998 4.39 -33.32 -8.76
N PHE A 999 4.81 -32.10 -8.44
CA PHE A 999 6.22 -31.75 -8.37
C PHE A 999 6.97 -32.54 -7.29
N PRO A 1000 6.47 -32.70 -6.04
CA PRO A 1000 7.07 -33.62 -5.09
C PRO A 1000 7.20 -35.05 -5.63
N ALA A 1001 6.19 -35.57 -6.35
CA ALA A 1001 6.25 -36.92 -6.91
C ALA A 1001 7.38 -37.06 -7.95
N TYR A 1002 7.55 -36.05 -8.81
CA TYR A 1002 8.64 -36.01 -9.79
C TYR A 1002 10.02 -35.99 -9.14
N CYS A 1003 10.22 -35.16 -8.10
CA CYS A 1003 11.47 -35.11 -7.34
C CYS A 1003 11.73 -36.43 -6.59
N LYS A 1004 10.72 -37.01 -5.94
CA LYS A 1004 10.83 -38.29 -5.22
C LYS A 1004 11.23 -39.44 -6.13
N ALA A 1005 10.78 -39.44 -7.39
CA ALA A 1005 11.17 -40.44 -8.38
C ALA A 1005 12.67 -40.39 -8.74
N ASN A 1006 13.34 -39.26 -8.53
CA ASN A 1006 14.77 -39.08 -8.79
C ASN A 1006 15.67 -39.52 -7.62
N LEU A 1007 15.10 -39.70 -6.41
CA LEU A 1007 15.87 -39.96 -5.19
C LEU A 1007 16.73 -41.22 -5.21
N PRO A 1008 16.29 -42.38 -5.74
CA PRO A 1008 17.14 -43.57 -5.75
C PRO A 1008 18.46 -43.35 -6.49
N ALA A 1009 18.42 -42.69 -7.65
CA ALA A 1009 19.61 -42.39 -8.44
C ALA A 1009 20.48 -41.31 -7.77
N LEU A 1010 19.86 -40.23 -7.29
CA LEU A 1010 20.59 -39.16 -6.60
C LEU A 1010 21.28 -39.64 -5.32
N ARG A 1011 20.60 -40.41 -4.48
CA ARG A 1011 21.19 -40.97 -3.25
C ARG A 1011 22.32 -41.94 -3.55
N ALA A 1012 22.22 -42.71 -4.63
CA ALA A 1012 23.30 -43.60 -5.04
C ALA A 1012 24.54 -42.81 -5.51
N ALA A 1013 24.33 -41.74 -6.30
CA ALA A 1013 25.39 -40.91 -6.84
C ALA A 1013 26.06 -40.03 -5.76
N LEU A 1014 25.28 -39.53 -4.80
CA LEU A 1014 25.73 -38.62 -3.75
C LEU A 1014 26.03 -39.33 -2.42
N ARG A 1015 26.09 -40.66 -2.40
CA ARG A 1015 26.29 -41.45 -1.17
C ARG A 1015 27.56 -41.07 -0.39
N ASP A 1016 28.59 -40.63 -1.11
CA ASP A 1016 29.91 -40.28 -0.59
C ASP A 1016 30.06 -38.75 -0.37
N VAL A 1017 28.99 -37.98 -0.61
CA VAL A 1017 28.91 -36.54 -0.37
C VAL A 1017 28.33 -36.29 1.01
N HIS A 1018 28.91 -35.35 1.75
CA HIS A 1018 28.42 -35.02 3.09
C HIS A 1018 27.06 -34.32 3.01
N ALA A 1019 26.05 -34.89 3.68
CA ALA A 1019 24.76 -34.24 3.89
C ALA A 1019 24.83 -33.27 5.09
N PRO A 1020 24.12 -32.12 5.04
CA PRO A 1020 23.85 -31.28 6.22
C PRO A 1020 23.29 -32.05 7.42
N GLY A 1021 22.40 -33.01 7.13
CA GLY A 1021 21.75 -33.92 8.06
C GLY A 1021 20.85 -34.86 7.27
N GLU A 1022 20.19 -35.80 7.96
CA GLU A 1022 19.31 -36.78 7.32
C GLU A 1022 18.00 -36.94 8.10
N THR A 1023 16.90 -37.16 7.39
CA THR A 1023 15.61 -37.55 7.98
C THR A 1023 14.84 -38.48 7.02
N ASP A 1024 13.92 -39.30 7.53
CA ASP A 1024 13.18 -40.25 6.71
C ASP A 1024 12.17 -39.58 5.77
N ASN A 1025 11.72 -38.36 6.11
CA ASN A 1025 10.78 -37.61 5.31
C ASN A 1025 11.50 -36.70 4.30
N PRO A 1026 11.48 -37.00 2.98
CA PRO A 1026 12.16 -36.18 1.97
C PRO A 1026 11.55 -34.78 1.79
N GLU A 1027 10.34 -34.54 2.29
CA GLU A 1027 9.67 -33.24 2.22
C GLU A 1027 9.93 -32.35 3.45
N VAL A 1028 10.71 -32.83 4.41
CA VAL A 1028 11.36 -31.97 5.42
C VAL A 1028 12.71 -31.55 4.86
N PHE A 1029 12.83 -30.29 4.48
CA PHE A 1029 14.02 -29.76 3.84
C PHE A 1029 15.10 -29.43 4.86
N LEU A 1030 16.32 -29.81 4.52
CA LEU A 1030 17.52 -29.60 5.33
C LEU A 1030 18.48 -28.69 4.56
N SER A 1031 18.95 -27.63 5.21
CA SER A 1031 19.95 -26.70 4.64
C SER A 1031 20.94 -26.30 5.73
N GLU A 1032 22.22 -26.25 5.40
CA GLU A 1032 23.25 -25.80 6.34
C GLU A 1032 23.82 -24.45 5.93
N ARG A 1033 23.89 -23.55 6.90
CA ARG A 1033 24.69 -22.33 6.82
C ARG A 1033 25.77 -22.36 7.89
N ARG A 1034 26.83 -21.60 7.70
CA ARG A 1034 27.96 -21.54 8.64
C ARG A 1034 28.42 -20.12 8.89
N SER A 1035 29.10 -19.93 10.01
CA SER A 1035 29.90 -18.75 10.30
C SER A 1035 31.05 -19.18 11.20
N ASP A 1036 32.29 -18.91 10.79
CA ASP A 1036 33.50 -19.47 11.38
C ASP A 1036 33.41 -20.99 11.59
N ASP A 1037 33.53 -21.47 12.83
CA ASP A 1037 33.47 -22.89 13.21
C ASP A 1037 32.02 -23.31 13.58
N GLY A 1038 31.08 -22.36 13.64
CA GLY A 1038 29.67 -22.62 13.91
C GLY A 1038 28.90 -23.11 12.69
N ARG A 1039 28.07 -24.13 12.89
CA ARG A 1039 27.15 -24.67 11.87
C ARG A 1039 25.70 -24.42 12.29
N PHE A 1040 24.84 -24.13 11.33
CA PHE A 1040 23.43 -23.79 11.55
C PHE A 1040 22.58 -24.62 10.59
N LEU A 1041 21.94 -25.66 11.12
CA LEU A 1041 21.09 -26.57 10.37
C LEU A 1041 19.65 -26.06 10.39
N PHE A 1042 19.15 -25.66 9.24
CA PHE A 1042 17.75 -25.32 9.01
C PHE A 1042 16.97 -26.59 8.71
N VAL A 1043 15.84 -26.74 9.37
CA VAL A 1043 14.89 -27.85 9.18
C VAL A 1043 13.53 -27.24 8.89
N VAL A 1044 13.04 -27.34 7.66
CA VAL A 1044 11.82 -26.67 7.20
C VAL A 1044 10.79 -27.69 6.72
N ASN A 1045 9.58 -27.65 7.27
CA ASN A 1045 8.50 -28.55 6.88
C ASN A 1045 7.86 -28.10 5.56
N ASN A 1046 8.00 -28.92 4.52
CA ASN A 1046 7.24 -28.77 3.28
C ASN A 1046 6.41 -30.03 2.97
N THR A 1047 6.06 -30.81 3.99
CA THR A 1047 5.30 -32.05 3.83
C THR A 1047 3.89 -31.77 3.32
N THR A 1048 3.62 -32.24 2.11
CA THR A 1048 2.32 -32.11 1.45
C THR A 1048 1.35 -33.20 1.91
N PRO A 1049 0.04 -32.90 1.98
CA PRO A 1049 -0.96 -33.90 2.34
C PRO A 1049 -1.04 -35.00 1.28
N LYS A 1050 -1.12 -36.26 1.71
CA LYS A 1050 -1.34 -37.42 0.83
C LYS A 1050 -2.83 -37.56 0.46
N LEU A 1051 -3.44 -36.47 0.02
CA LEU A 1051 -4.82 -36.42 -0.43
C LEU A 1051 -4.84 -36.10 -1.92
N GLU A 1052 -5.64 -36.86 -2.68
CA GLU A 1052 -5.92 -36.51 -4.07
C GLU A 1052 -6.49 -35.09 -4.15
N PRO A 1053 -6.06 -34.24 -5.11
CA PRO A 1053 -6.47 -32.84 -5.16
C PRO A 1053 -7.99 -32.62 -5.15
N GLY A 1054 -8.74 -33.51 -5.82
CA GLY A 1054 -10.21 -33.44 -5.83
C GLY A 1054 -10.85 -33.65 -4.45
N HIS A 1055 -10.18 -34.34 -3.53
CA HIS A 1055 -10.61 -34.42 -2.13
C HIS A 1055 -10.18 -33.18 -1.35
N LEU A 1056 -8.97 -32.68 -1.59
CA LEU A 1056 -8.45 -31.51 -0.88
C LEU A 1056 -9.25 -30.25 -1.21
N TRP A 1057 -9.64 -30.03 -2.46
CA TRP A 1057 -10.48 -28.89 -2.88
C TRP A 1057 -11.85 -28.83 -2.21
N ARG A 1058 -12.32 -29.91 -1.58
CA ARG A 1058 -13.54 -29.87 -0.77
C ARG A 1058 -13.33 -29.20 0.59
N VAL A 1059 -12.08 -29.06 1.04
CA VAL A 1059 -11.72 -28.53 2.36
C VAL A 1059 -10.77 -27.32 2.28
N SER A 1060 -9.81 -27.29 1.35
CA SER A 1060 -8.86 -26.19 1.13
C SER A 1060 -8.04 -26.36 -0.18
N LEU A 1061 -7.00 -25.54 -0.38
CA LEU A 1061 -6.00 -25.69 -1.47
C LEU A 1061 -4.75 -26.44 -0.98
N CYS A 1062 -4.12 -27.22 -1.87
CA CYS A 1062 -2.86 -27.93 -1.62
C CYS A 1062 -1.74 -26.98 -1.23
N VAL A 1063 -1.61 -25.87 -1.97
CA VAL A 1063 -0.60 -24.86 -1.70
C VAL A 1063 -0.69 -24.31 -0.28
N THR A 1064 -1.88 -24.26 0.31
CA THR A 1064 -2.18 -23.73 1.65
C THR A 1064 -2.12 -24.73 2.78
N THR A 1065 -1.79 -26.00 2.50
CA THR A 1065 -1.85 -27.06 3.51
C THR A 1065 -0.48 -27.70 3.69
N ARG A 1066 -0.01 -27.79 4.93
CA ARG A 1066 1.15 -28.61 5.31
C ARG A 1066 0.75 -29.60 6.38
N VAL A 1067 1.30 -30.82 6.30
CA VAL A 1067 1.09 -31.83 7.33
C VAL A 1067 1.95 -31.45 8.53
N PRO A 1068 1.39 -31.30 9.75
CA PRO A 1068 2.18 -31.11 10.95
C PRO A 1068 3.04 -32.36 11.20
N VAL A 1069 4.36 -32.19 11.34
CA VAL A 1069 5.29 -33.32 11.53
C VAL A 1069 6.23 -33.08 12.71
N VAL A 1070 6.62 -34.17 13.36
CA VAL A 1070 7.83 -34.21 14.20
C VAL A 1070 8.83 -35.07 13.44
N ALA A 1071 9.97 -34.49 13.10
CA ALA A 1071 10.98 -35.16 12.26
C ALA A 1071 12.22 -35.49 13.10
N PRO A 1072 12.61 -36.78 13.24
CA PRO A 1072 13.93 -37.12 13.73
C PRO A 1072 14.98 -36.71 12.69
N VAL A 1073 15.97 -35.95 13.11
CA VAL A 1073 17.04 -35.44 12.26
C VAL A 1073 18.37 -35.95 12.77
N ARG A 1074 19.09 -36.72 11.95
CA ARG A 1074 20.46 -37.14 12.23
C ARG A 1074 21.41 -36.00 11.88
N MET A 1075 22.24 -35.61 12.85
CA MET A 1075 23.21 -34.53 12.73
C MET A 1075 24.48 -35.02 12.03
N GLY A 1076 25.01 -34.24 11.09
CA GLY A 1076 26.23 -34.57 10.36
C GLY A 1076 27.56 -34.27 11.08
N SER A 1077 27.56 -33.89 12.37
CA SER A 1077 28.80 -33.79 13.18
C SER A 1077 28.56 -33.80 14.68
N THR A 1078 29.66 -33.94 15.42
CA THR A 1078 29.75 -33.72 16.87
C THR A 1078 29.87 -32.21 17.20
N GLY A 1079 29.26 -31.80 18.31
CA GLY A 1079 29.27 -30.41 18.79
C GLY A 1079 28.20 -30.19 19.87
N VAL A 1080 28.11 -28.97 20.42
CA VAL A 1080 27.02 -28.60 21.34
C VAL A 1080 25.85 -28.06 20.54
N VAL A 1081 24.67 -28.66 20.69
CA VAL A 1081 23.49 -28.32 19.90
C VAL A 1081 22.52 -27.44 20.71
N TYR A 1082 22.05 -26.36 20.08
CA TYR A 1082 20.98 -25.50 20.60
C TYR A 1082 19.83 -25.47 19.59
N ASP A 1083 18.60 -25.61 20.07
CA ASP A 1083 17.42 -25.23 19.30
C ASP A 1083 17.23 -23.72 19.46
N VAL A 1084 17.52 -22.98 18.39
CA VAL A 1084 17.55 -21.53 18.38
C VAL A 1084 16.17 -20.94 18.73
N PHE A 1085 15.09 -21.54 18.22
CA PHE A 1085 13.75 -21.00 18.43
C PHE A 1085 13.15 -21.43 19.77
N ALA A 1086 13.59 -22.57 20.31
CA ALA A 1086 13.24 -22.99 21.66
C ALA A 1086 14.12 -22.36 22.75
N GLY A 1087 15.20 -21.66 22.37
CA GLY A 1087 16.08 -20.96 23.31
C GLY A 1087 16.77 -21.88 24.31
N LYS A 1088 17.10 -23.11 23.90
CA LYS A 1088 17.62 -24.12 24.81
C LYS A 1088 18.65 -25.03 24.16
N ARG A 1089 19.58 -25.51 24.98
CA ARG A 1089 20.48 -26.61 24.63
C ARG A 1089 19.68 -27.90 24.47
N VAL A 1090 20.05 -28.72 23.48
CA VAL A 1090 19.41 -30.01 23.18
C VAL A 1090 20.46 -31.11 23.17
N ASP A 1091 20.13 -32.25 23.78
CA ASP A 1091 21.02 -33.41 23.77
C ASP A 1091 20.75 -34.27 22.53
N ALA A 1092 21.73 -34.35 21.62
CA ALA A 1092 21.65 -35.18 20.43
C ALA A 1092 21.84 -36.67 20.79
N LYS A 1093 20.76 -37.35 21.22
CA LYS A 1093 20.79 -38.77 21.59
C LYS A 1093 21.10 -39.63 20.37
N GLY A 1094 22.22 -40.35 20.39
CA GLY A 1094 22.68 -41.13 19.25
C GLY A 1094 22.95 -40.29 17.99
N GLY A 1095 23.30 -39.01 18.17
CA GLY A 1095 23.50 -38.07 17.04
C GLY A 1095 22.21 -37.58 16.39
N MET A 1096 21.04 -37.86 16.99
CA MET A 1096 19.74 -37.40 16.48
C MET A 1096 19.13 -36.33 17.38
N VAL A 1097 18.43 -35.39 16.76
CA VAL A 1097 17.57 -34.40 17.43
C VAL A 1097 16.14 -34.51 16.90
N GLU A 1098 15.15 -34.19 17.72
CA GLU A 1098 13.75 -34.12 17.28
C GLU A 1098 13.42 -32.68 16.88
N ALA A 1099 13.00 -32.50 15.62
CA ALA A 1099 12.47 -31.24 15.13
C ALA A 1099 10.93 -31.27 15.21
N ASP A 1100 10.34 -30.59 16.19
CA ASP A 1100 8.88 -30.42 16.27
C ASP A 1100 8.42 -29.27 15.37
N LEU A 1101 7.82 -29.62 14.23
CA LEU A 1101 7.40 -28.68 13.19
C LEU A 1101 5.89 -28.48 13.16
N ARG A 1102 5.18 -28.81 14.25
CA ARG A 1102 3.71 -28.73 14.31
C ARG A 1102 3.18 -27.32 14.55
N GLY A 1103 3.81 -26.56 15.44
CA GLY A 1103 3.39 -25.17 15.76
C GLY A 1103 4.11 -24.10 14.93
N LEU A 1104 5.41 -24.28 14.73
CA LEU A 1104 6.25 -23.46 13.85
C LEU A 1104 6.88 -24.42 12.83
N PRO A 1105 6.56 -24.31 11.53
CA PRO A 1105 7.00 -25.27 10.49
C PRO A 1105 8.48 -25.13 10.11
N ALA A 1106 9.31 -24.60 11.02
CA ALA A 1106 10.75 -24.51 10.87
C ALA A 1106 11.46 -24.65 12.23
N ARG A 1107 12.68 -25.17 12.19
CA ARG A 1107 13.66 -25.13 13.29
C ARG A 1107 15.04 -24.75 12.76
N ILE A 1108 15.82 -24.11 13.60
CA ILE A 1108 17.25 -23.91 13.36
C ILE A 1108 18.00 -24.53 14.54
N PHE A 1109 18.90 -25.47 14.24
CA PHE A 1109 19.81 -26.03 15.22
C PHE A 1109 21.20 -25.41 15.04
N ALA A 1110 21.67 -24.68 16.06
CA ALA A 1110 23.03 -24.18 16.12
C ALA A 1110 23.94 -25.25 16.71
N VAL A 1111 24.94 -25.70 15.96
CA VAL A 1111 25.98 -26.63 16.39
C VAL A 1111 27.26 -25.82 16.61
N LEU A 1112 27.60 -25.62 17.88
CA LEU A 1112 28.72 -24.80 18.31
C LEU A 1112 29.92 -25.68 18.74
N PRO A 1113 31.16 -25.16 18.60
CA PRO A 1113 32.37 -25.90 19.01
C PRO A 1113 32.47 -26.09 20.53
N GLN A 1114 31.85 -25.20 21.31
CA GLN A 1114 31.85 -25.21 22.78
C GLN A 1114 30.49 -24.70 23.31
N PRO A 1115 30.06 -25.07 24.53
CA PRO A 1115 28.83 -24.56 25.11
C PRO A 1115 28.95 -23.08 25.47
N ILE A 1116 27.84 -22.35 25.37
CA ILE A 1116 27.71 -20.98 25.86
C ILE A 1116 27.68 -20.99 27.39
N ARG A 1117 28.60 -20.24 28.00
CA ARG A 1117 28.71 -20.13 29.45
C ARG A 1117 28.17 -18.80 29.99
N SER A 1118 28.48 -17.70 29.29
CA SER A 1118 28.16 -16.36 29.76
C SER A 1118 28.23 -15.32 28.63
N VAL A 1119 27.56 -14.20 28.84
CA VAL A 1119 27.72 -12.97 28.05
C VAL A 1119 28.64 -12.02 28.82
N ASP A 1120 29.70 -11.52 28.18
CA ASP A 1120 30.57 -10.47 28.71
C ASP A 1120 30.15 -9.13 28.09
N LEU A 1121 29.44 -8.32 28.87
CA LEU A 1121 29.00 -6.98 28.50
C LEU A 1121 29.91 -5.95 29.17
N ARG A 1122 30.39 -4.98 28.38
CA ARG A 1122 31.26 -3.90 28.85
C ARG A 1122 30.75 -2.54 28.39
N GLU A 1123 30.93 -1.54 29.25
CA GLU A 1123 30.63 -0.12 29.02
C GLU A 1123 31.86 0.75 29.38
N PRO A 1124 31.88 2.05 29.05
CA PRO A 1124 33.08 2.90 29.19
C PRO A 1124 33.24 3.48 30.60
N SER A 1125 32.14 3.68 31.35
CA SER A 1125 32.14 4.27 32.70
C SER A 1125 30.85 3.94 33.47
N ASP A 1126 30.94 3.87 34.81
CA ASP A 1126 29.79 3.69 35.72
C ASP A 1126 28.89 4.95 35.81
N LYS A 1127 29.37 6.08 35.28
CA LYS A 1127 28.67 7.38 35.22
C LYS A 1127 28.60 7.89 33.79
N VAL A 1128 27.42 8.27 33.35
CA VAL A 1128 27.18 8.95 32.06
C VAL A 1128 26.37 10.23 32.31
N THR A 1129 26.62 11.28 31.53
CA THR A 1129 25.82 12.51 31.60
C THR A 1129 24.60 12.35 30.69
N ALA A 1130 23.44 12.90 31.06
CA ALA A 1130 22.30 12.89 30.16
C ALA A 1130 22.63 13.66 28.86
N GLY A 1131 22.27 13.10 27.70
CA GLY A 1131 22.68 13.59 26.39
C GLY A 1131 24.09 13.19 25.94
N GLN A 1132 24.79 12.37 26.72
CA GLN A 1132 26.07 11.78 26.35
C GLN A 1132 25.87 10.47 25.56
N GLU A 1133 26.62 10.32 24.47
CA GLU A 1133 26.77 9.04 23.78
C GLU A 1133 27.83 8.19 24.51
N PHE A 1134 27.55 6.90 24.68
CA PHE A 1134 28.47 5.94 25.27
C PHE A 1134 28.55 4.68 24.41
N ALA A 1135 29.76 4.13 24.29
CA ALA A 1135 30.00 2.88 23.56
C ALA A 1135 29.75 1.67 24.44
N TRP A 1136 29.36 0.55 23.85
CA TRP A 1136 29.24 -0.73 24.54
C TRP A 1136 29.90 -1.82 23.71
N SER A 1137 30.32 -2.90 24.36
CA SER A 1137 30.84 -4.09 23.67
C SER A 1137 30.32 -5.37 24.32
N VAL A 1138 29.96 -6.36 23.50
CA VAL A 1138 29.45 -7.66 23.94
C VAL A 1138 30.31 -8.78 23.35
N LYS A 1139 30.63 -9.77 24.18
CA LYS A 1139 31.19 -11.05 23.76
C LYS A 1139 30.36 -12.21 24.30
N VAL A 1140 30.30 -13.30 23.55
CA VAL A 1140 29.71 -14.56 24.01
C VAL A 1140 30.83 -15.53 24.30
N LEU A 1141 30.91 -15.98 25.57
CA LEU A 1141 32.04 -16.75 26.08
C LEU A 1141 31.66 -18.21 26.34
N SER A 1142 32.62 -19.10 26.12
CA SER A 1142 32.53 -20.52 26.44
C SER A 1142 32.88 -20.83 27.90
N ASP A 1143 32.79 -22.10 28.28
CA ASP A 1143 33.23 -22.60 29.59
C ASP A 1143 34.71 -22.29 29.89
N GLN A 1144 35.54 -22.20 28.84
CA GLN A 1144 36.96 -21.84 28.94
C GLN A 1144 37.17 -20.31 29.02
N ARG A 1145 36.09 -19.52 29.07
CA ARG A 1145 36.09 -18.05 29.01
C ARG A 1145 36.77 -17.49 27.75
N THR A 1146 36.81 -18.28 26.69
CA THR A 1146 37.22 -17.86 25.36
C THR A 1146 35.99 -17.50 24.53
N GLU A 1147 36.19 -16.63 23.54
CA GLU A 1147 35.13 -16.21 22.64
C GLU A 1147 34.72 -17.38 21.73
N ILE A 1148 33.42 -17.59 21.58
CA ILE A 1148 32.91 -18.66 20.71
C ILE A 1148 33.16 -18.26 19.26
N ARG A 1149 33.87 -19.11 18.51
CA ARG A 1149 34.14 -18.90 17.07
C ARG A 1149 32.92 -19.27 16.21
N ALA A 1150 31.85 -18.52 16.39
CA ALA A 1150 30.62 -18.62 15.62
C ALA A 1150 29.86 -17.29 15.66
N SER A 1151 28.97 -17.06 14.70
CA SER A 1151 28.02 -15.95 14.77
C SER A 1151 26.87 -16.29 15.71
N VAL A 1152 26.73 -15.54 16.81
CA VAL A 1152 25.68 -15.72 17.82
C VAL A 1152 24.77 -14.48 17.85
N PRO A 1153 23.43 -14.62 17.70
CA PRO A 1153 22.50 -13.49 17.78
C PRO A 1153 22.47 -12.91 19.19
N VAL A 1154 22.54 -11.57 19.27
CA VAL A 1154 22.56 -10.82 20.52
C VAL A 1154 21.55 -9.67 20.45
N ARG A 1155 20.77 -9.52 21.52
CA ARG A 1155 19.90 -8.36 21.79
C ARG A 1155 20.55 -7.47 22.83
N VAL A 1156 20.71 -6.18 22.54
CA VAL A 1156 21.24 -5.17 23.48
C VAL A 1156 20.17 -4.13 23.74
N GLN A 1157 19.83 -3.90 25.01
CA GLN A 1157 18.75 -3.00 25.43
C GLN A 1157 19.23 -2.00 26.47
N LEU A 1158 18.71 -0.79 26.39
CA LEU A 1158 18.86 0.24 27.42
C LEU A 1158 17.51 0.44 28.09
N HIS A 1159 17.45 0.26 29.41
CA HIS A 1159 16.23 0.39 30.21
C HIS A 1159 16.29 1.62 31.12
N ASP A 1160 15.12 2.19 31.41
CA ASP A 1160 14.96 3.10 32.54
C ASP A 1160 14.83 2.35 33.88
N SER A 1161 14.79 3.10 34.98
CA SER A 1161 14.61 2.58 36.33
C SER A 1161 13.28 1.85 36.58
N ARG A 1162 12.33 1.89 35.64
CA ARG A 1162 11.06 1.15 35.67
C ARG A 1162 11.09 -0.09 34.76
N GLY A 1163 12.24 -0.41 34.15
CA GLY A 1163 12.42 -1.52 33.24
C GLY A 1163 11.91 -1.26 31.82
N ARG A 1164 11.42 -0.05 31.50
CA ARG A 1164 10.96 0.28 30.15
C ARG A 1164 12.15 0.42 29.20
N ILE A 1165 12.05 -0.20 28.03
CA ILE A 1165 13.07 -0.12 26.97
C ILE A 1165 13.07 1.29 26.37
N LEU A 1166 14.24 1.93 26.39
CA LEU A 1166 14.50 3.25 25.81
C LEU A 1166 15.16 3.15 24.43
N SER A 1167 16.00 2.13 24.25
CA SER A 1167 16.68 1.78 23.01
C SER A 1167 16.91 0.28 22.97
N GLU A 1168 16.89 -0.31 21.77
CA GLU A 1168 17.08 -1.74 21.55
C GLU A 1168 17.80 -1.96 20.23
N ARG A 1169 18.72 -2.92 20.20
CA ARG A 1169 19.46 -3.33 19.01
C ARG A 1169 19.53 -4.85 18.91
N PHE A 1170 19.40 -5.34 17.70
CA PHE A 1170 19.60 -6.75 17.35
C PHE A 1170 20.78 -6.84 16.38
N ALA A 1171 21.74 -7.70 16.71
CA ALA A 1171 22.94 -7.92 15.92
C ALA A 1171 23.49 -9.33 16.15
N ALA A 1172 24.69 -9.60 15.64
CA ALA A 1172 25.39 -10.85 15.90
C ALA A 1172 26.81 -10.61 16.43
N ALA A 1173 27.18 -11.32 17.49
CA ALA A 1173 28.56 -11.43 17.95
C ALA A 1173 29.28 -12.50 17.12
N THR A 1174 30.35 -12.13 16.43
CA THR A 1174 31.20 -13.04 15.64
C THR A 1174 32.53 -13.28 16.38
N ALA A 1175 33.57 -13.79 15.72
CA ALA A 1175 34.93 -13.81 16.28
C ALA A 1175 35.49 -12.37 16.43
N GLY A 1176 35.00 -11.65 17.43
CA GLY A 1176 35.27 -10.25 17.74
C GLY A 1176 34.14 -9.65 18.59
N ALA A 1177 34.49 -8.70 19.46
CA ALA A 1177 33.47 -8.03 20.27
C ALA A 1177 32.44 -7.34 19.38
N LEU A 1178 31.15 -7.64 19.57
CA LEU A 1178 30.08 -6.85 19.00
C LEU A 1178 30.09 -5.48 19.69
N THR A 1179 30.33 -4.41 18.94
CA THR A 1179 30.35 -3.05 19.50
C THR A 1179 29.23 -2.19 18.96
N GLY A 1180 28.76 -1.25 19.75
CA GLY A 1180 27.84 -0.21 19.32
C GLY A 1180 27.85 0.97 20.26
N THR A 1181 26.89 1.87 20.08
CA THR A 1181 26.72 3.07 20.91
C THR A 1181 25.26 3.27 21.28
N PHE A 1182 25.02 3.86 22.44
CA PHE A 1182 23.72 4.39 22.83
C PHE A 1182 23.83 5.82 23.33
N MET A 1183 22.72 6.55 23.27
CA MET A 1183 22.60 7.90 23.81
C MET A 1183 21.83 7.85 25.13
N ALA A 1184 22.43 8.35 26.22
CA ALA A 1184 21.73 8.54 27.48
C ALA A 1184 20.67 9.64 27.32
N PRO A 1185 19.36 9.39 27.54
CA PRO A 1185 18.35 10.40 27.25
C PRO A 1185 18.36 11.59 28.22
N LEU A 1186 18.18 12.81 27.72
CA LEU A 1186 18.13 14.06 28.49
C LEU A 1186 16.97 14.12 29.49
N ASN A 1187 15.87 13.50 29.12
CA ASN A 1187 14.61 13.49 29.84
C ASN A 1187 14.33 12.13 30.50
N ALA A 1188 15.36 11.29 30.69
CA ALA A 1188 15.26 10.15 31.58
C ALA A 1188 14.85 10.65 33.00
N PRO A 1189 13.89 9.98 33.67
CA PRO A 1189 13.61 10.29 35.08
C PRO A 1189 14.88 10.09 35.90
N GLU A 1190 15.15 10.95 36.89
CA GLU A 1190 16.36 10.86 37.73
C GLU A 1190 16.53 9.43 38.28
N ASN A 1191 17.79 8.95 38.33
CA ASN A 1191 18.29 7.61 38.76
C ASN A 1191 18.62 6.58 37.64
N GLU A 1192 19.22 5.46 38.07
CA GLU A 1192 19.99 4.48 37.29
C GLU A 1192 19.29 3.97 36.01
N LEU A 1193 19.98 4.04 34.87
CA LEU A 1193 19.66 3.27 33.67
C LEU A 1193 20.24 1.86 33.81
N ALA A 1194 19.77 0.90 33.01
CA ALA A 1194 20.38 -0.42 32.92
C ALA A 1194 20.66 -0.81 31.47
N LEU A 1195 21.90 -1.19 31.18
CA LEU A 1195 22.30 -1.78 29.91
C LEU A 1195 22.25 -3.30 30.03
N GLU A 1196 21.48 -3.96 29.18
CA GLU A 1196 21.34 -5.42 29.17
C GLU A 1196 21.78 -5.97 27.81
N ALA A 1197 22.52 -7.07 27.80
CA ALA A 1197 22.82 -7.86 26.61
C ALA A 1197 22.41 -9.31 26.84
N THR A 1198 21.61 -9.86 25.93
CA THR A 1198 21.12 -11.24 25.95
C THR A 1198 21.57 -11.96 24.67
N GLU A 1199 22.18 -13.14 24.79
CA GLU A 1199 22.37 -14.03 23.64
C GLU A 1199 21.10 -14.88 23.43
N LEU A 1200 20.71 -15.09 22.16
CA LEU A 1200 19.38 -15.64 21.85
C LEU A 1200 19.36 -17.17 21.59
N PHE A 1201 20.47 -17.89 21.82
CA PHE A 1201 20.49 -19.36 21.71
C PHE A 1201 20.11 -20.05 23.03
N SER A 1202 20.52 -19.48 24.18
CA SER A 1202 20.13 -19.99 25.50
C SER A 1202 19.47 -18.97 26.42
N GLY A 1203 19.34 -17.72 25.99
CA GLY A 1203 18.73 -16.64 26.78
C GLY A 1203 19.59 -16.14 27.94
N LEU A 1204 20.88 -16.50 27.99
CA LEU A 1204 21.80 -15.99 28.98
C LEU A 1204 22.02 -14.50 28.77
N ALA A 1205 22.00 -13.74 29.86
CA ALA A 1205 22.12 -12.29 29.83
C ALA A 1205 23.11 -11.76 30.86
N ALA A 1206 23.60 -10.57 30.54
CA ALA A 1206 24.43 -9.74 31.37
C ALA A 1206 23.80 -8.34 31.46
N GLN A 1207 23.80 -7.76 32.66
CA GLN A 1207 23.26 -6.42 32.91
C GLN A 1207 24.26 -5.57 33.67
N LEU A 1208 24.34 -4.28 33.30
CA LEU A 1208 25.16 -3.25 33.92
C LEU A 1208 24.29 -2.04 34.32
N PRO A 1209 24.32 -1.60 35.60
CA PRO A 1209 23.67 -0.36 36.01
C PRO A 1209 24.53 0.85 35.61
N LEU A 1210 23.88 1.88 35.08
CA LEU A 1210 24.46 3.12 34.59
C LEU A 1210 23.94 4.31 35.42
N ARG A 1211 24.82 5.05 36.10
CA ARG A 1211 24.40 6.25 36.84
C ARG A 1211 24.35 7.46 35.90
N VAL A 1212 23.17 8.05 35.75
CA VAL A 1212 22.98 9.23 34.91
C VAL A 1212 22.98 10.51 35.73
N THR A 1213 23.82 11.48 35.36
CA THR A 1213 23.76 12.84 35.91
C THR A 1213 22.86 13.70 35.02
N ALA A 1214 21.80 14.27 35.59
CA ALA A 1214 20.89 15.17 34.87
C ALA A 1214 21.59 16.50 34.54
N PRO A 1215 21.20 17.20 33.46
CA PRO A 1215 21.73 18.52 33.15
C PRO A 1215 21.14 19.57 34.11
N ASP A 1216 21.98 20.45 34.65
CA ASP A 1216 21.58 21.47 35.62
C ASP A 1216 20.70 22.59 35.02
N GLN A 1217 20.73 22.76 33.69
CA GLN A 1217 19.99 23.79 32.95
C GLN A 1217 19.45 23.25 31.61
N PRO A 1218 18.38 23.84 31.05
CA PRO A 1218 17.95 23.54 29.68
C PRO A 1218 19.07 23.76 28.66
N ILE A 1219 19.08 22.98 27.59
CA ILE A 1219 20.08 23.13 26.53
C ILE A 1219 19.83 24.44 25.77
N THR A 1220 20.85 25.27 25.63
CA THR A 1220 20.75 26.50 24.83
C THR A 1220 20.69 26.18 23.34
N LEU A 1221 19.62 26.62 22.67
CA LEU A 1221 19.46 26.61 21.22
C LEU A 1221 20.17 27.86 20.65
N THR A 1222 21.43 27.71 20.27
CA THR A 1222 22.18 28.75 19.54
C THR A 1222 22.13 28.50 18.02
N ALA A 1223 22.26 29.57 17.23
CA ALA A 1223 22.38 29.47 15.77
C ALA A 1223 23.65 28.73 15.30
N ALA A 1224 24.63 28.58 16.19
CA ALA A 1224 25.82 27.74 16.00
C ALA A 1224 25.69 26.48 16.87
N THR A 1225 25.89 25.31 16.26
CA THR A 1225 25.82 23.98 16.83
C THR A 1225 26.65 23.88 18.12
N ILE A 1226 26.00 23.64 19.27
CA ILE A 1226 26.73 23.13 20.44
C ILE A 1226 27.04 21.67 20.13
N GLU A 1227 28.28 21.37 19.74
CA GLU A 1227 28.83 20.03 19.78
C GLU A 1227 29.52 19.87 21.15
N PRO A 1228 28.89 19.23 22.15
CA PRO A 1228 29.65 18.79 23.31
C PRO A 1228 30.74 17.83 22.81
N THR A 1229 31.98 18.00 23.25
CA THR A 1229 33.06 17.05 22.92
C THR A 1229 32.60 15.62 23.27
N PRO A 1230 32.65 14.64 22.34
CA PRO A 1230 32.45 13.23 22.70
C PRO A 1230 33.36 12.92 23.89
N ALA A 1231 32.85 12.26 24.92
CA ALA A 1231 33.71 11.83 26.01
C ALA A 1231 34.79 10.90 25.44
N GLU A 1232 36.05 11.09 25.84
CA GLU A 1232 37.12 10.17 25.44
C GLU A 1232 36.75 8.73 25.86
N PRO A 1233 36.90 7.73 24.99
CA PRO A 1233 36.59 6.35 25.32
C PRO A 1233 37.52 5.86 26.43
N VAL A 1234 37.00 5.75 27.65
CA VAL A 1234 37.74 5.17 28.78
C VAL A 1234 37.62 3.64 28.73
N GLN A 1235 38.74 2.93 28.83
CA GLN A 1235 38.74 1.46 28.99
C GLN A 1235 38.32 1.11 30.43
N ALA A 1236 37.04 0.83 30.65
CA ALA A 1236 36.60 0.23 31.92
C ALA A 1236 36.60 -1.31 31.85
N ARG A 1237 36.94 -1.94 32.99
CA ARG A 1237 36.82 -3.39 33.23
C ARG A 1237 35.76 -3.61 34.31
N SER A 1238 34.50 -3.79 33.92
CA SER A 1238 33.47 -4.37 34.81
C SER A 1238 33.13 -5.79 34.31
N ILE A 1239 32.94 -6.73 35.24
CA ILE A 1239 32.50 -8.10 34.94
C ILE A 1239 31.03 -8.16 35.35
N ALA A 1240 30.14 -8.25 34.37
CA ALA A 1240 28.70 -8.32 34.58
C ALA A 1240 28.29 -9.59 35.36
N ARG A 1241 27.19 -9.51 36.12
CA ARG A 1241 26.58 -10.66 36.79
C ARG A 1241 25.57 -11.33 35.85
N PRO A 1242 25.55 -12.67 35.75
CA PRO A 1242 24.46 -13.36 35.06
C PRO A 1242 23.11 -12.97 35.68
N CYS A 1243 22.16 -12.54 34.86
CA CYS A 1243 20.79 -12.29 35.28
C CYS A 1243 19.82 -13.15 34.48
N LYS A 1244 18.60 -13.35 35.01
CA LYS A 1244 17.50 -13.92 34.23
C LYS A 1244 16.95 -12.81 33.35
N SER A 1245 17.10 -12.94 32.03
CA SER A 1245 16.53 -11.99 31.09
C SER A 1245 15.00 -12.15 31.01
N HIS A 1246 14.32 -11.10 30.57
CA HIS A 1246 12.88 -11.13 30.26
C HIS A 1246 12.59 -11.63 28.83
N TRP A 1247 13.60 -12.14 28.13
CA TRP A 1247 13.43 -12.72 26.80
C TRP A 1247 12.61 -14.01 26.85
N ALA A 1248 11.77 -14.21 25.83
CA ALA A 1248 10.99 -15.42 25.63
C ALA A 1248 11.45 -16.10 24.33
N PRO A 1249 11.59 -17.43 24.30
CA PRO A 1249 11.87 -18.18 23.08
C PRO A 1249 10.87 -17.89 21.97
N ALA A 1250 11.37 -17.77 20.74
CA ALA A 1250 10.55 -17.43 19.58
C ALA A 1250 9.41 -18.43 19.32
N GLU A 1251 9.60 -19.70 19.65
CA GLU A 1251 8.57 -20.73 19.47
C GLU A 1251 7.29 -20.46 20.26
N GLN A 1252 7.36 -19.70 21.36
CA GLN A 1252 6.18 -19.33 22.17
C GLN A 1252 5.23 -18.36 21.44
N GLY A 1253 5.70 -17.72 20.36
CA GLY A 1253 4.88 -16.88 19.49
C GLY A 1253 4.09 -17.63 18.42
N PHE A 1254 4.22 -18.97 18.37
CA PHE A 1254 3.62 -19.85 17.35
C PHE A 1254 2.92 -21.05 18.00
N GLY A 1255 1.91 -21.60 17.32
CA GLY A 1255 1.05 -22.66 17.84
C GLY A 1255 -0.30 -22.16 18.39
N PRO A 1256 -1.20 -23.08 18.78
CA PRO A 1256 -2.51 -22.75 19.35
C PRO A 1256 -2.44 -22.10 20.74
#